data_AF-A0AA39HN23-F1
#
_entry.id   AF-A0AA39HN23-F1
#
_cell.length_a   1.000
_cell.length_b   1.000
_cell.length_c   1.000
_cell.angle_alpha   90.00
_cell.angle_beta   90.00
_cell.angle_gamma   90.00
#
_symmetry.space_group_name_H-M   'P 1'
#
loop_
_entity.id
_entity.type
_entity.pdbx_description
1 polymer ?
#
loop_
_entity_poly.entity_id
_entity_poly.type
_entity_poly.pdbx_seq_one_letter_code
_entity_poly.pdbx_strand_id
1 'polypeptide(L)'
;MMSELLGLLVSILNIAICPLFGPVYLLVLWIIFTNSEFKSNSAYTVILLAGVLDLIHMVTSFLAGLINFYPALFGGLLGEFKVGSCMRNGYLVAVPLLELILACNRLAVITRIHGSDLWKMALKVFIIMAALLPIPFLYLLTVIDENIVFSYHEKTYRYKGPAYFEKPFIFSRVLLVSTTLATYSITVFVIIAQRKLYGSKFKLSTKEFRLLLQALFQSLPLAFVILSGAFLFREIWKHGLFFVLWAITAISLPAIHLLILLGFNSMVRNQLLVFTGFKKHQPVFTAAVRKVSVATISVRSFASRYVEFLERTMKFWIHLERKLNRQFVDFSASAQYQYTSTYGQTQNTYHFNDGAGPQCWFSNSNGFNLSWTVDNNLNVIFNLRFPNYPTYASWLGVGFGNNSQNISLILVEVANNQVSIASAKMVNDNIQKAYSNSLVSATGLINGNVLQATFVKSLKEIQDTAQGSPCVQWNFYATPRMNGTSQIPLTKQICNVDQTCPYLGTQTVFGAQQDPGYQVQFGQPDYQYGQAGQSGFQGGYNYQYGQPGQPGQAGYQQLNYPQPQGGFQYSTQHPNQAYQQQQQLYNNPQNYGSQDFYVQNPNYRFLDDQLLQRYEQNQNVYQQRMRDPTYQQNGPYTTQAPLLNNDQQNQVNYQRIQQDYRNNPNPSAGKTFTNNIYGYDYRSNPNQQYTYTSNNQQQYQPPQYQRVVPVL
;
A
#
# COMPACT_ATOMS: atom_id res chain seq x y z
N MET A 1 12.22 -9.79 -32.18
CA MET A 1 13.68 -9.97 -32.08
C MET A 1 14.40 -8.80 -31.39
N MET A 2 14.54 -7.60 -31.97
CA MET A 2 15.34 -6.52 -31.32
C MET A 2 14.76 -6.05 -29.96
N SER A 3 13.43 -5.97 -29.84
CA SER A 3 12.74 -5.65 -28.58
C SER A 3 12.94 -6.70 -27.48
N GLU A 4 13.02 -7.98 -27.86
CA GLU A 4 13.22 -9.09 -26.93
C GLU A 4 14.64 -9.13 -26.40
N LEU A 5 15.63 -8.96 -27.27
CA LEU A 5 17.05 -8.89 -26.90
C LEU A 5 17.30 -7.70 -25.95
N LEU A 6 16.67 -6.57 -26.24
CA LEU A 6 16.73 -5.41 -25.36
C LEU A 6 16.08 -5.67 -23.99
N GLY A 7 14.90 -6.27 -23.99
CA GLY A 7 14.23 -6.65 -22.75
C GLY A 7 15.04 -7.67 -21.92
N LEU A 8 15.76 -8.58 -22.59
CA LEU A 8 16.67 -9.52 -21.95
C LEU A 8 17.87 -8.79 -21.33
N LEU A 9 18.52 -7.89 -22.08
CA LEU A 9 19.65 -7.08 -21.60
C LEU A 9 19.28 -6.28 -20.33
N VAL A 10 18.12 -5.60 -20.35
CA VAL A 10 17.60 -4.85 -19.21
C VAL A 10 17.36 -5.76 -18.00
N SER A 11 16.85 -6.96 -18.22
CA SER A 11 16.58 -7.93 -17.15
C SER A 11 17.87 -8.48 -16.54
N ILE A 12 18.88 -8.79 -17.37
CA ILE A 12 20.21 -9.22 -16.93
C ILE A 12 20.86 -8.11 -16.09
N LEU A 13 20.83 -6.86 -16.57
CA LEU A 13 21.41 -5.73 -15.84
C LEU A 13 20.74 -5.52 -14.48
N ASN A 14 19.41 -5.62 -14.44
CA ASN A 14 18.64 -5.55 -13.20
C ASN A 14 19.07 -6.61 -12.18
N ILE A 15 19.30 -7.85 -12.62
CA ILE A 15 19.80 -8.92 -11.75
C ILE A 15 21.26 -8.68 -11.33
N ALA A 16 22.11 -8.20 -12.23
CA ALA A 16 23.55 -8.09 -11.99
C ALA A 16 23.92 -6.93 -11.05
N ILE A 17 23.16 -5.82 -11.05
CA ILE A 17 23.56 -4.59 -10.36
C ILE A 17 23.67 -4.77 -8.83
N CYS A 18 22.71 -5.46 -8.21
CA CYS A 18 22.67 -5.60 -6.76
C CYS A 18 23.76 -6.53 -6.21
N PRO A 19 24.00 -7.74 -6.77
CA PRO A 19 25.10 -8.60 -6.33
C PRO A 19 26.49 -7.98 -6.56
N LEU A 20 26.67 -7.20 -7.64
CA LEU A 20 27.97 -6.66 -8.00
C LEU A 20 28.33 -5.41 -7.16
N PHE A 21 27.39 -4.47 -7.00
CA PHE A 21 27.66 -3.21 -6.31
C PHE A 21 27.15 -3.16 -4.87
N GLY A 22 26.10 -3.90 -4.53
CA GLY A 22 25.49 -3.90 -3.20
C GLY A 22 26.49 -4.14 -2.05
N PRO A 23 27.34 -5.18 -2.11
CA PRO A 23 28.35 -5.44 -1.08
C PRO A 23 29.36 -4.30 -0.90
N VAL A 24 29.82 -3.71 -2.00
CA VAL A 24 30.76 -2.57 -1.97
C VAL A 24 30.08 -1.34 -1.38
N TYR A 25 28.84 -1.09 -1.77
CA TYR A 25 28.04 0.03 -1.28
C TYR A 25 27.82 -0.06 0.23
N LEU A 26 27.41 -1.24 0.71
CA LEU A 26 27.24 -1.53 2.14
C LEU A 26 28.51 -1.32 2.95
N LEU A 27 29.65 -1.77 2.42
CA LEU A 27 30.94 -1.55 3.06
C LEU A 27 31.26 -0.05 3.18
N VAL A 28 30.99 0.73 2.13
CA VAL A 28 31.16 2.19 2.16
C VAL A 28 30.24 2.84 3.19
N LEU A 29 28.96 2.45 3.26
CA LEU A 29 28.03 2.97 4.26
C LEU A 29 28.46 2.58 5.68
N TRP A 30 28.96 1.37 5.86
CA TRP A 30 29.51 0.93 7.14
C TRP A 30 30.71 1.78 7.56
N ILE A 31 31.63 2.08 6.64
CA ILE A 31 32.77 2.98 6.90
C ILE A 31 32.27 4.38 7.30
N ILE A 32 31.32 4.94 6.57
CA ILE A 32 30.76 6.27 6.87
C ILE A 32 30.05 6.26 8.24
N PHE A 33 29.32 5.21 8.55
CA PHE A 33 28.55 5.07 9.79
C PHE A 33 29.42 4.82 11.03
N THR A 34 30.55 4.12 10.89
CA THR A 34 31.40 3.76 12.02
C THR A 34 32.39 4.87 12.41
N ASN A 35 32.89 5.65 11.47
CA ASN A 35 33.86 6.71 11.75
C ASN A 35 33.16 8.00 12.20
N SER A 36 33.48 8.47 13.41
CA SER A 36 32.90 9.68 14.00
C SER A 36 33.19 10.96 13.20
N GLU A 37 34.29 10.98 12.46
CA GLU A 37 34.68 12.11 11.60
C GLU A 37 33.63 12.43 10.52
N PHE A 38 32.89 11.42 10.04
CA PHE A 38 31.82 11.65 9.07
C PHE A 38 30.51 12.11 9.73
N LYS A 39 30.25 11.72 10.99
CA LYS A 39 28.97 12.00 11.68
C LYS A 39 28.75 13.48 11.99
N SER A 40 29.83 14.25 12.13
CA SER A 40 29.75 15.67 12.49
C SER A 40 29.26 16.57 11.36
N ASN A 41 29.33 16.09 10.10
CA ASN A 41 29.08 16.91 8.92
C ASN A 41 27.77 16.48 8.23
N SER A 42 26.84 17.43 8.07
CA SER A 42 25.52 17.23 7.45
C SER A 42 25.62 16.66 6.03
N ALA A 43 26.66 17.01 5.27
CA ALA A 43 26.86 16.48 3.92
C ALA A 43 27.05 14.96 3.93
N TYR A 44 27.72 14.39 4.93
CA TYR A 44 27.86 12.95 5.05
C TYR A 44 26.59 12.27 5.55
N THR A 45 25.75 12.97 6.33
CA THR A 45 24.39 12.48 6.64
C THR A 45 23.55 12.36 5.37
N VAL A 46 23.61 13.36 4.48
CA VAL A 46 22.94 13.30 3.18
C VAL A 46 23.47 12.16 2.33
N ILE A 47 24.80 12.01 2.21
CA ILE A 47 25.44 10.92 1.45
C ILE A 47 25.04 9.54 2.02
N LEU A 48 25.01 9.40 3.35
CA LEU A 48 24.61 8.16 4.01
C LEU A 48 23.16 7.80 3.67
N LEU A 49 22.21 8.75 3.77
CA LEU A 49 20.81 8.50 3.46
C LEU A 49 20.56 8.27 1.98
N ALA A 50 21.20 9.04 1.10
CA ALA A 50 21.17 8.80 -0.35
C ALA A 50 21.71 7.40 -0.67
N GLY A 51 22.77 6.95 0.02
CA GLY A 51 23.30 5.62 -0.13
C GLY A 51 22.39 4.49 0.35
N VAL A 52 21.61 4.71 1.41
CA VAL A 52 20.57 3.76 1.83
C VAL A 52 19.45 3.68 0.77
N LEU A 53 19.04 4.82 0.22
CA LEU A 53 18.06 4.88 -0.87
C LEU A 53 18.58 4.19 -2.14
N ASP A 54 19.87 4.35 -2.47
CA ASP A 54 20.56 3.66 -3.56
C ASP A 54 20.52 2.13 -3.39
N LEU A 55 20.67 1.62 -2.16
CA LEU A 55 20.51 0.20 -1.87
C LEU A 55 19.06 -0.27 -2.08
N ILE A 56 18.06 0.51 -1.65
CA ILE A 56 16.64 0.21 -1.92
C ILE A 56 16.39 0.17 -3.43
N HIS A 57 16.99 1.09 -4.19
CA HIS A 57 16.90 1.11 -5.66
C HIS A 57 17.56 -0.13 -6.29
N MET A 58 18.72 -0.57 -5.80
CA MET A 58 19.37 -1.80 -6.27
C MET A 58 18.52 -3.04 -5.96
N VAL A 59 17.94 -3.13 -4.77
CA VAL A 59 17.04 -4.24 -4.39
C VAL A 59 15.80 -4.25 -5.28
N THR A 60 15.16 -3.09 -5.51
CA THR A 60 14.00 -3.02 -6.41
C THR A 60 14.35 -3.33 -7.86
N SER A 61 15.55 -2.93 -8.36
CA SER A 61 16.06 -3.36 -9.66
C SER A 61 16.22 -4.89 -9.71
N PHE A 62 16.83 -5.48 -8.69
CA PHE A 62 17.03 -6.94 -8.61
C PHE A 62 15.71 -7.69 -8.65
N LEU A 63 14.72 -7.26 -7.85
CA LEU A 63 13.37 -7.83 -7.85
C LEU A 63 12.69 -7.69 -9.22
N ALA A 64 12.82 -6.54 -9.88
CA ALA A 64 12.32 -6.35 -11.25
C ALA A 64 12.96 -7.35 -12.23
N GLY A 65 14.26 -7.59 -12.10
CA GLY A 65 14.97 -8.62 -12.85
C GLY A 65 14.39 -10.01 -12.62
N LEU A 66 14.21 -10.41 -11.35
CA LEU A 66 13.62 -11.71 -11.01
C LEU A 66 12.18 -11.89 -11.53
N ILE A 67 11.35 -10.84 -11.44
CA ILE A 67 9.98 -10.85 -11.99
C ILE A 67 10.01 -11.08 -13.50
N ASN A 68 10.95 -10.47 -14.23
CA ASN A 68 11.05 -10.64 -15.68
C ASN A 68 11.40 -12.06 -16.10
N PHE A 69 12.20 -12.78 -15.31
CA PHE A 69 12.57 -14.16 -15.61
C PHE A 69 11.55 -15.18 -15.08
N TYR A 70 10.96 -14.92 -13.91
CA TYR A 70 10.06 -15.86 -13.23
C TYR A 70 8.78 -15.17 -12.73
N PRO A 71 7.92 -14.68 -13.64
CA PRO A 71 6.74 -13.89 -13.27
C PRO A 71 5.74 -14.69 -12.43
N ALA A 72 5.59 -16.00 -12.67
CA ALA A 72 4.68 -16.86 -11.91
C ALA A 72 5.09 -17.00 -10.43
N LEU A 73 6.40 -17.01 -10.15
CA LEU A 73 6.92 -17.18 -8.79
C LEU A 73 6.96 -15.84 -8.03
N PHE A 74 7.49 -14.80 -8.67
CA PHE A 74 7.71 -13.52 -7.99
C PHE A 74 6.58 -12.50 -8.16
N GLY A 75 5.68 -12.71 -9.13
CA GLY A 75 4.53 -11.84 -9.35
C GLY A 75 3.56 -11.83 -8.16
N GLY A 76 3.25 -13.01 -7.60
CA GLY A 76 2.37 -13.15 -6.45
C GLY A 76 3.08 -12.98 -5.09
N LEU A 77 4.38 -13.28 -4.99
CA LEU A 77 5.12 -13.19 -3.72
C LEU A 77 5.45 -11.75 -3.31
N LEU A 78 5.53 -10.86 -4.30
CA LEU A 78 5.52 -9.41 -4.10
C LEU A 78 4.09 -8.83 -4.13
N GLY A 79 3.08 -9.73 -4.11
CA GLY A 79 1.65 -9.53 -3.84
C GLY A 79 0.89 -8.77 -4.92
N GLU A 80 1.16 -7.48 -4.98
CA GLU A 80 0.60 -6.53 -5.91
C GLU A 80 1.71 -5.51 -6.07
N PHE A 81 2.18 -5.27 -7.30
CA PHE A 81 3.39 -4.51 -7.65
C PHE A 81 3.56 -3.08 -7.08
N LYS A 82 2.65 -2.66 -6.22
CA LYS A 82 2.56 -1.39 -5.52
C LYS A 82 3.80 -1.10 -4.67
N VAL A 83 4.24 -1.99 -3.78
CA VAL A 83 5.32 -1.67 -2.83
C VAL A 83 6.65 -1.42 -3.54
N GLY A 84 7.08 -2.35 -4.41
CA GLY A 84 8.33 -2.19 -5.17
C GLY A 84 8.31 -0.95 -6.07
N SER A 85 7.17 -0.69 -6.72
CA SER A 85 6.98 0.51 -7.54
C SER A 85 6.96 1.80 -6.70
N CYS A 86 6.35 1.80 -5.52
CA CYS A 86 6.37 2.93 -4.57
C CYS A 86 7.79 3.20 -4.06
N MET A 87 8.56 2.16 -3.72
CA MET A 87 9.97 2.30 -3.32
C MET A 87 10.80 2.92 -4.45
N ARG A 88 10.64 2.43 -5.69
CA ARG A 88 11.36 2.95 -6.86
C ARG A 88 10.99 4.39 -7.17
N ASN A 89 9.70 4.72 -7.17
CA ASN A 89 9.24 6.09 -7.45
C ASN A 89 9.53 7.05 -6.29
N GLY A 90 9.46 6.57 -5.06
CA GLY A 90 9.83 7.34 -3.86
C GLY A 90 11.32 7.67 -3.84
N TYR A 91 12.18 6.73 -4.27
CA TYR A 91 13.60 7.01 -4.50
C TYR A 91 13.81 8.16 -5.50
N LEU A 92 13.07 8.15 -6.62
CA LEU A 92 13.15 9.20 -7.65
C LEU A 92 12.59 10.57 -7.20
N VAL A 93 12.03 10.67 -6.00
CA VAL A 93 11.64 11.94 -5.35
C VAL A 93 12.62 12.28 -4.23
N ALA A 94 12.97 11.29 -3.39
CA ALA A 94 13.81 11.46 -2.22
C ALA A 94 15.24 11.89 -2.59
N VAL A 95 15.85 11.26 -3.60
CA VAL A 95 17.24 11.58 -3.98
C VAL A 95 17.35 12.99 -4.56
N PRO A 96 16.51 13.45 -5.53
CA PRO A 96 16.54 14.84 -5.97
C PRO A 96 16.35 15.86 -4.84
N LEU A 97 15.49 15.56 -3.87
CA LEU A 97 15.27 16.41 -2.70
C LEU A 97 16.52 16.48 -1.81
N LEU A 98 17.18 15.34 -1.56
CA LEU A 98 18.46 15.29 -0.85
C LEU A 98 19.58 16.02 -1.59
N GLU A 99 19.64 15.91 -2.92
CA GLU A 99 20.59 16.64 -3.75
C GLU A 99 20.34 18.16 -3.73
N LEU A 100 19.08 18.58 -3.71
CA LEU A 100 18.72 19.99 -3.56
C LEU A 100 19.20 20.53 -2.20
N ILE A 101 18.95 19.78 -1.13
CA ILE A 101 19.43 20.13 0.22
C ILE A 101 20.97 20.22 0.23
N LEU A 102 21.66 19.28 -0.43
CA LEU A 102 23.12 19.31 -0.55
C LEU A 102 23.60 20.53 -1.34
N ALA A 103 22.94 20.88 -2.45
CA ALA A 103 23.25 22.04 -3.26
C ALA A 103 23.08 23.35 -2.46
N CYS A 104 21.96 23.50 -1.75
CA CYS A 104 21.72 24.64 -0.87
C CYS A 104 22.75 24.74 0.27
N ASN A 105 23.08 23.60 0.90
CA ASN A 105 24.10 23.55 1.93
C ASN A 105 25.48 23.99 1.39
N ARG A 106 25.85 23.57 0.17
CA ARG A 106 27.10 23.99 -0.47
C ARG A 106 27.10 25.48 -0.81
N LEU A 107 26.00 25.99 -1.35
CA LEU A 107 25.84 27.42 -1.62
C LEU A 107 26.02 28.24 -0.34
N ALA A 108 25.39 27.83 0.77
CA ALA A 108 25.51 28.48 2.07
C ALA A 108 26.97 28.48 2.59
N VAL A 109 27.67 27.35 2.47
CA VAL A 109 29.09 27.23 2.88
C VAL A 109 29.99 28.16 2.04
N ILE A 110 29.79 28.21 0.72
CA ILE A 110 30.61 29.04 -0.19
C ILE A 110 30.32 30.54 -0.04
N THR A 111 29.07 30.90 0.24
CA THR A 111 28.67 32.27 0.56
C THR A 111 29.01 32.68 2.00
N ARG A 112 29.52 31.74 2.82
CA ARG A 112 29.85 31.94 4.24
C ARG A 112 28.65 32.41 5.08
N ILE A 113 27.45 32.00 4.70
CA ILE A 113 26.25 32.26 5.48
C ILE A 113 26.30 31.33 6.70
N HIS A 114 26.61 31.89 7.86
CA HIS A 114 26.64 31.14 9.11
C HIS A 114 25.20 30.96 9.60
N GLY A 115 24.68 29.74 9.45
CA GLY A 115 23.38 29.38 10.02
C GLY A 115 23.42 29.35 11.54
N SER A 116 22.34 29.80 12.17
CA SER A 116 22.12 29.60 13.60
C SER A 116 22.10 28.10 13.95
N ASP A 117 22.28 27.74 15.22
CA ASP A 117 22.21 26.34 15.64
C ASP A 117 20.81 25.73 15.40
N LEU A 118 19.76 26.57 15.49
CA LEU A 118 18.40 26.21 15.10
C LEU A 118 18.33 25.81 13.61
N TRP A 119 19.00 26.56 12.72
CA TRP A 119 19.06 26.23 11.29
C TRP A 119 19.74 24.89 11.05
N LYS A 120 20.85 24.60 11.76
CA LYS A 120 21.54 23.30 11.66
C LYS A 120 20.66 22.15 12.13
N MET A 121 19.88 22.36 13.21
CA MET A 121 18.93 21.36 13.71
C MET A 121 17.78 21.14 12.72
N ALA A 122 17.18 22.22 12.22
CA ALA A 122 16.11 22.17 11.21
C ALA A 122 16.57 21.46 9.93
N LEU A 123 17.78 21.75 9.45
CA LEU A 123 18.39 21.10 8.30
C LEU A 123 18.51 19.58 8.52
N LYS A 124 18.96 19.13 9.71
CA LYS A 124 19.04 17.69 10.02
C LYS A 124 17.67 17.00 10.00
N VAL A 125 16.64 17.64 10.58
CA VAL A 125 15.27 17.13 10.55
C VAL A 125 14.77 17.04 9.11
N PHE A 126 15.00 18.09 8.31
CA PHE A 126 14.57 18.13 6.92
C PHE A 126 15.28 17.08 6.06
N ILE A 127 16.57 16.82 6.29
CA ILE A 127 17.32 15.74 5.65
C ILE A 127 16.68 14.37 5.93
N ILE A 128 16.31 14.10 7.19
CA ILE A 128 15.68 12.82 7.56
C ILE A 128 14.30 12.69 6.93
N MET A 129 13.49 13.75 6.98
CA MET A 129 12.16 13.79 6.38
C MET A 129 12.22 13.61 4.86
N ALA A 130 13.16 14.28 4.19
CA ALA A 130 13.37 14.16 2.76
C ALA A 130 13.70 12.73 2.31
N ALA A 131 14.46 12.00 3.14
CA ALA A 131 14.82 10.61 2.83
C ALA A 131 13.68 9.63 3.13
N LEU A 132 12.97 9.80 4.26
CA LEU A 132 12.05 8.79 4.76
C LEU A 132 10.60 8.99 4.34
N LEU A 133 10.13 10.22 4.12
CA LEU A 133 8.71 10.52 3.86
C LEU A 133 8.21 10.14 2.45
N PRO A 134 8.99 10.27 1.36
CA PRO A 134 8.46 10.04 0.01
C PRO A 134 7.90 8.62 -0.21
N ILE A 135 8.56 7.58 0.30
CA ILE A 135 8.12 6.18 0.06
C ILE A 135 6.78 5.88 0.78
N PRO A 136 6.64 6.09 2.10
CA PRO A 136 5.36 5.92 2.80
C PRO A 136 4.25 6.81 2.25
N PHE A 137 4.58 8.05 1.85
CA PHE A 137 3.59 8.97 1.30
C PHE A 137 3.02 8.46 -0.02
N LEU A 138 3.85 7.99 -0.95
CA LEU A 138 3.36 7.42 -2.21
C LEU A 138 2.52 6.15 -1.97
N TYR A 139 2.93 5.30 -1.03
CA TYR A 139 2.14 4.14 -0.64
C TYR A 139 0.77 4.55 -0.08
N LEU A 140 0.74 5.52 0.84
CA LEU A 140 -0.50 6.04 1.41
C LEU A 140 -1.44 6.61 0.34
N LEU A 141 -0.91 7.30 -0.67
CA LEU A 141 -1.72 7.78 -1.79
C LEU A 141 -2.42 6.65 -2.56
N THR A 142 -1.78 5.48 -2.71
CA THR A 142 -2.43 4.32 -3.34
C THR A 142 -3.56 3.71 -2.52
N VAL A 143 -3.54 3.93 -1.21
CA VAL A 143 -4.58 3.45 -0.30
C VAL A 143 -5.75 4.43 -0.24
N ILE A 144 -5.45 5.73 -0.32
CA ILE A 144 -6.47 6.80 -0.26
C ILE A 144 -7.26 6.91 -1.57
N ASP A 145 -6.60 6.74 -2.71
CA ASP A 145 -7.21 6.92 -4.03
C ASP A 145 -6.90 5.73 -4.93
N GLU A 146 -7.92 4.90 -5.18
CA GLU A 146 -7.82 3.69 -6.01
C GLU A 146 -7.40 3.98 -7.46
N ASN A 147 -7.57 5.22 -7.93
CA ASN A 147 -7.12 5.62 -9.27
C ASN A 147 -5.61 5.81 -9.34
N ILE A 148 -4.92 5.96 -8.20
CA ILE A 148 -3.46 6.07 -8.12
C ILE A 148 -2.87 4.66 -7.97
N VAL A 149 -2.43 4.11 -9.10
CA VAL A 149 -1.89 2.76 -9.17
C VAL A 149 -0.40 2.81 -9.45
N PHE A 150 0.39 2.28 -8.53
CA PHE A 150 1.80 1.98 -8.76
C PHE A 150 1.92 0.50 -9.11
N SER A 151 2.49 0.21 -10.28
CA SER A 151 2.56 -1.16 -10.78
C SER A 151 3.86 -1.44 -11.50
N TYR A 152 4.10 -2.72 -11.79
CA TYR A 152 5.17 -3.18 -12.64
C TYR A 152 4.53 -3.61 -13.96
N HIS A 153 4.92 -2.94 -15.05
CA HIS A 153 4.37 -3.23 -16.37
C HIS A 153 5.47 -3.11 -17.43
N GLU A 154 5.46 -4.03 -18.39
CA GLU A 154 6.44 -4.08 -19.49
C GLU A 154 7.90 -3.97 -18.98
N LYS A 155 8.26 -4.78 -17.99
CA LYS A 155 9.62 -4.84 -17.44
C LYS A 155 10.09 -3.56 -16.72
N THR A 156 9.18 -2.64 -16.41
CA THR A 156 9.48 -1.34 -15.79
C THR A 156 8.49 -1.03 -14.66
N TYR A 157 8.96 -0.30 -13.65
CA TYR A 157 8.07 0.28 -12.65
C TYR A 157 7.35 1.50 -13.24
N ARG A 158 6.02 1.48 -13.17
CA ARG A 158 5.15 2.55 -13.65
C ARG A 158 4.24 3.03 -12.53
N TYR A 159 3.74 4.24 -12.69
CA TYR A 159 2.63 4.76 -11.95
C TYR A 159 1.59 5.24 -12.96
N LYS A 160 0.32 5.12 -12.59
CA LYS A 160 -0.82 5.64 -13.32
C LYS A 160 -1.70 6.35 -12.31
N GLY A 161 -2.24 7.50 -12.68
CA GLY A 161 -3.12 8.25 -11.82
C GLY A 161 -3.99 9.23 -12.59
N PRO A 162 -4.94 9.86 -11.88
CA PRO A 162 -5.68 10.97 -12.44
C PRO A 162 -4.75 12.17 -12.70
N ALA A 163 -5.17 13.07 -13.59
CA ALA A 163 -4.34 14.19 -14.04
C ALA A 163 -3.90 15.13 -12.90
N TYR A 164 -4.67 15.21 -11.81
CA TYR A 164 -4.31 15.99 -10.62
C TYR A 164 -3.16 15.37 -9.82
N PHE A 165 -2.87 14.08 -9.98
CA PHE A 165 -1.73 13.42 -9.37
C PHE A 165 -0.54 13.37 -10.34
N GLU A 166 -0.74 12.89 -11.56
CA GLU A 166 0.35 12.63 -12.50
C GLU A 166 1.11 13.91 -12.87
N LYS A 167 0.41 15.01 -13.16
CA LYS A 167 1.05 16.25 -13.60
C LYS A 167 1.90 16.87 -12.46
N PRO A 168 1.38 17.08 -11.24
CA PRO A 168 2.21 17.58 -10.15
C PRO A 168 3.34 16.63 -9.74
N PHE A 169 3.13 15.31 -9.82
CA PHE A 169 4.16 14.33 -9.52
C PHE A 169 5.33 14.35 -10.52
N ILE A 170 5.04 14.49 -11.82
CA ILE A 170 6.08 14.68 -12.85
C ILE A 170 6.76 16.03 -12.66
N PHE A 171 5.98 17.11 -12.55
CA PHE A 171 6.50 18.47 -12.50
C PHE A 171 7.36 18.72 -11.25
N SER A 172 6.96 18.18 -10.09
CA SER A 172 7.75 18.31 -8.86
C SER A 172 9.15 17.68 -9.00
N ARG A 173 9.28 16.52 -9.63
CA ARG A 173 10.60 15.89 -9.87
C ARG A 173 11.45 16.70 -10.83
N VAL A 174 10.86 17.20 -11.91
CA VAL A 174 11.55 18.09 -12.86
C VAL A 174 12.01 19.35 -12.14
N LEU A 175 11.12 19.99 -11.37
CA LEU A 175 11.41 21.18 -10.60
C LEU A 175 12.56 20.94 -9.62
N LEU A 176 12.51 19.87 -8.82
CA LEU A 176 13.57 19.54 -7.85
C LEU A 176 14.93 19.43 -8.54
N VAL A 177 15.03 18.68 -9.63
CA VAL A 177 16.30 18.51 -10.33
C VAL A 177 16.76 19.78 -11.02
N SER A 178 15.86 20.51 -11.68
CA SER A 178 16.18 21.79 -12.32
C SER A 178 16.66 22.82 -11.30
N THR A 179 16.03 22.90 -10.12
CA THR A 179 16.47 23.79 -9.03
C THR A 179 17.81 23.35 -8.46
N THR A 180 18.07 22.04 -8.32
CA THR A 180 19.38 21.51 -7.91
C THR A 180 20.48 21.93 -8.87
N LEU A 181 20.29 21.72 -10.18
CA LEU A 181 21.26 22.11 -11.20
C LEU A 181 21.46 23.63 -11.23
N ALA A 182 20.39 24.41 -11.18
CA ALA A 182 20.47 25.87 -11.11
C ALA A 182 21.24 26.35 -9.87
N THR A 183 21.02 25.71 -8.71
CA THR A 183 21.73 26.02 -7.47
C THR A 183 23.23 25.73 -7.59
N TYR A 184 23.62 24.63 -8.25
CA TYR A 184 25.04 24.37 -8.55
C TYR A 184 25.61 25.38 -9.55
N SER A 185 24.87 25.78 -10.58
CA SER A 185 25.29 26.83 -11.51
C SER A 185 25.52 28.18 -10.80
N ILE A 186 24.59 28.58 -9.91
CA ILE A 186 24.74 29.77 -9.07
C ILE A 186 25.97 29.64 -8.17
N THR A 187 26.19 28.47 -7.58
CA THR A 187 27.37 28.21 -6.73
C THR A 187 28.68 28.40 -7.49
N VAL A 188 28.77 27.88 -8.72
CA VAL A 188 29.93 28.07 -9.61
C VAL A 188 30.09 29.55 -9.98
N PHE A 189 29.00 30.24 -10.32
CA PHE A 189 29.02 31.67 -10.62
C PHE A 189 29.53 32.50 -9.44
N VAL A 190 29.07 32.20 -8.21
CA VAL A 190 29.56 32.85 -6.98
C VAL A 190 31.06 32.60 -6.79
N ILE A 191 31.56 31.38 -7.02
CA ILE A 191 32.99 31.08 -6.96
C ILE A 191 33.78 31.94 -7.97
N ILE A 192 33.30 32.05 -9.20
CA ILE A 192 33.95 32.85 -10.26
C ILE A 192 33.92 34.34 -9.89
N ALA A 193 32.78 34.85 -9.42
CA ALA A 193 32.62 36.24 -9.00
C ALA A 193 33.54 36.56 -7.82
N GLN A 194 33.59 35.71 -6.77
CA GLN A 194 34.51 35.85 -5.65
C GLN A 194 35.96 35.83 -6.11
N ARG A 195 36.33 34.93 -7.03
CA ARG A 195 37.68 34.89 -7.61
C ARG A 195 38.04 36.17 -8.37
N LYS A 196 37.09 36.74 -9.11
CA LYS A 196 37.28 38.00 -9.85
C LYS A 196 37.38 39.21 -8.91
N LEU A 197 36.54 39.28 -7.87
CA LEU A 197 36.48 40.41 -6.94
C LEU A 197 37.64 40.42 -5.93
N TYR A 198 38.02 39.26 -5.40
CA TYR A 198 39.07 39.16 -4.37
C TYR A 198 40.46 38.80 -4.92
N GLY A 199 40.57 38.51 -6.22
CA GLY A 199 41.84 38.18 -6.88
C GLY A 199 42.56 36.98 -6.27
N SER A 200 43.89 37.08 -6.13
CA SER A 200 44.75 36.01 -5.58
C SER A 200 44.50 35.68 -4.11
N LYS A 201 43.75 36.51 -3.38
CA LYS A 201 43.42 36.29 -1.96
C LYS A 201 42.35 35.21 -1.77
N PHE A 202 41.51 34.94 -2.78
CA PHE A 202 40.51 33.89 -2.69
C PHE A 202 41.12 32.52 -3.04
N LYS A 203 41.35 31.69 -2.02
CA LYS A 203 41.77 30.30 -2.18
C LYS A 203 40.60 29.36 -1.91
N LEU A 204 39.97 28.84 -2.97
CA LEU A 204 39.01 27.76 -2.83
C LEU A 204 39.75 26.50 -2.39
N SER A 205 39.35 25.91 -1.28
CA SER A 205 39.92 24.64 -0.82
C SER A 205 39.71 23.57 -1.88
N THR A 206 40.78 22.86 -2.27
CA THR A 206 40.71 21.73 -3.21
C THR A 206 39.69 20.67 -2.77
N LYS A 207 39.45 20.55 -1.46
CA LYS A 207 38.42 19.65 -0.90
C LYS A 207 37.01 20.11 -1.28
N GLU A 208 36.70 21.40 -1.14
CA GLU A 208 35.38 21.96 -1.48
C GLU A 208 35.12 21.88 -2.98
N PHE A 209 36.12 22.17 -3.81
CA PHE A 209 36.00 22.03 -5.26
C PHE A 209 35.69 20.58 -5.68
N ARG A 210 36.40 19.60 -5.11
CA ARG A 210 36.14 18.17 -5.38
C ARG A 210 34.75 17.74 -4.94
N LEU A 211 34.27 18.21 -3.80
CA LEU A 211 32.93 17.88 -3.29
C LEU A 211 31.82 18.53 -4.13
N LEU A 212 32.04 19.74 -4.63
CA LEU A 212 31.14 20.38 -5.60
C LEU A 212 31.08 19.58 -6.90
N LEU A 213 32.23 19.18 -7.42
CA LEU A 213 32.33 18.40 -8.65
C LEU A 213 31.69 17.01 -8.51
N GLN A 214 31.90 16.36 -7.35
CA GLN A 214 31.23 15.11 -7.00
C GLN A 214 29.71 15.25 -7.08
N ALA A 215 29.15 16.27 -6.43
CA ALA A 215 27.71 16.45 -6.36
C ALA A 215 27.10 16.82 -7.72
N LEU A 216 27.82 17.62 -8.53
CA LEU A 216 27.42 17.92 -9.90
C LEU A 216 27.37 16.65 -10.75
N PHE A 217 28.44 15.85 -10.76
CA PHE A 217 28.48 14.60 -11.54
C PHE A 217 27.44 13.58 -11.07
N GLN A 218 27.09 13.59 -9.78
CA GLN A 218 26.04 12.74 -9.24
C GLN A 218 24.65 13.14 -9.77
N SER A 219 24.38 14.45 -9.83
CA SER A 219 23.09 14.98 -10.27
C SER A 219 22.83 14.83 -11.79
N LEU A 220 23.87 14.73 -12.62
CA LEU A 220 23.73 14.70 -14.09
C LEU A 220 23.02 13.42 -14.61
N PRO A 221 23.43 12.19 -14.24
CA PRO A 221 22.70 10.97 -14.61
C PRO A 221 21.26 10.97 -14.09
N LEU A 222 21.04 11.47 -12.86
CA LEU A 222 19.71 11.56 -12.28
C LEU A 222 18.82 12.54 -13.06
N ALA A 223 19.37 13.70 -13.44
CA ALA A 223 18.70 14.67 -14.30
C ALA A 223 18.39 14.10 -15.68
N PHE A 224 19.33 13.39 -16.29
CA PHE A 224 19.07 12.71 -17.55
C PHE A 224 17.86 11.77 -17.43
N VAL A 225 17.83 10.90 -16.41
CA VAL A 225 16.72 9.94 -16.20
C VAL A 225 15.38 10.63 -15.96
N ILE A 226 15.35 11.68 -15.12
CA ILE A 226 14.12 12.40 -14.75
C ILE A 226 13.61 13.27 -15.90
N LEU A 227 14.47 14.06 -16.55
CA LEU A 227 14.06 14.97 -17.63
C LEU A 227 13.63 14.20 -18.88
N SER A 228 14.41 13.20 -19.30
CA SER A 228 14.00 12.37 -20.43
C SER A 228 12.74 11.56 -20.12
N GLY A 229 12.63 11.00 -18.90
CA GLY A 229 11.43 10.30 -18.46
C GLY A 229 10.19 11.20 -18.36
N ALA A 230 10.35 12.50 -18.11
CA ALA A 230 9.25 13.45 -18.06
C ALA A 230 8.81 13.95 -19.44
N PHE A 231 9.77 14.35 -20.28
CA PHE A 231 9.49 15.03 -21.54
C PHE A 231 9.41 14.10 -22.76
N LEU A 232 10.10 12.96 -22.71
CA LEU A 232 10.20 12.03 -23.83
C LEU A 232 9.53 10.70 -23.52
N PHE A 233 8.66 10.61 -22.51
CA PHE A 233 8.07 9.33 -22.11
C PHE A 233 7.35 8.61 -23.27
N ARG A 234 6.65 9.35 -24.14
CA ARG A 234 5.89 8.76 -25.27
C ARG A 234 6.80 8.40 -26.45
N GLU A 235 7.94 9.08 -26.57
CA GLU A 235 8.88 9.02 -27.67
C GLU A 235 10.01 8.03 -27.39
N ILE A 236 10.39 7.87 -26.12
CA ILE A 236 11.45 6.96 -25.64
C ILE A 236 11.22 5.56 -26.20
N TRP A 237 9.99 5.05 -26.13
CA TRP A 237 9.65 3.71 -26.61
C TRP A 237 9.74 3.56 -28.13
N LYS A 238 9.62 4.66 -28.88
CA LYS A 238 9.74 4.65 -30.35
C LYS A 238 11.20 4.58 -30.80
N HIS A 239 12.13 5.09 -29.98
CA HIS A 239 13.55 5.13 -30.28
C HIS A 239 14.32 4.11 -29.44
N GLY A 240 14.43 2.87 -29.96
CA GLY A 240 15.03 1.74 -29.24
C GLY A 240 16.37 2.05 -28.57
N LEU A 241 17.31 2.71 -29.25
CA LEU A 241 18.62 3.08 -28.70
C LEU A 241 18.51 4.05 -27.51
N PHE A 242 17.65 5.06 -27.62
CA PHE A 242 17.47 6.05 -26.56
C PHE A 242 16.83 5.43 -25.32
N PHE A 243 15.86 4.52 -25.51
CA PHE A 243 15.31 3.71 -24.41
C PHE A 243 16.38 2.83 -23.75
N VAL A 244 17.29 2.22 -24.52
CA VAL A 244 18.41 1.44 -23.95
C VAL A 244 19.26 2.32 -23.04
N LEU A 245 19.70 3.47 -23.55
CA LEU A 245 20.57 4.39 -22.80
C LEU A 245 19.87 4.88 -21.52
N TRP A 246 18.59 5.25 -21.64
CA TRP A 246 17.76 5.65 -20.51
C TRP A 246 17.63 4.54 -19.47
N ALA A 247 17.28 3.33 -19.88
CA ALA A 247 17.08 2.19 -18.99
C ALA A 247 18.39 1.78 -18.30
N ILE A 248 19.50 1.67 -19.04
CA ILE A 248 20.82 1.35 -18.47
C ILE A 248 21.22 2.41 -17.44
N THR A 249 21.04 3.70 -17.76
CA THR A 249 21.37 4.78 -16.83
C THR A 249 20.49 4.71 -15.58
N ALA A 250 19.17 4.55 -15.74
CA ALA A 250 18.22 4.47 -14.64
C ALA A 250 18.47 3.27 -13.71
N ILE A 251 18.85 2.12 -14.25
CA ILE A 251 19.18 0.92 -13.47
C ILE A 251 20.52 1.09 -12.75
N SER A 252 21.48 1.72 -13.41
CA SER A 252 22.85 1.89 -12.91
C SER A 252 23.05 3.12 -12.02
N LEU A 253 22.02 3.95 -11.79
CA LEU A 253 22.09 5.15 -10.96
C LEU A 253 22.85 4.93 -9.63
N PRO A 254 22.51 3.92 -8.80
CA PRO A 254 23.24 3.64 -7.57
C PRO A 254 24.72 3.31 -7.80
N ALA A 255 25.04 2.51 -8.81
CA ALA A 255 26.42 2.17 -9.12
C ALA A 255 27.21 3.42 -9.57
N ILE A 256 26.59 4.28 -10.37
CA ILE A 256 27.20 5.54 -10.81
C ILE A 256 27.44 6.46 -9.60
N HIS A 257 26.47 6.60 -8.69
CA HIS A 257 26.64 7.36 -7.44
C HIS A 257 27.80 6.83 -6.60
N LEU A 258 27.91 5.50 -6.44
CA LEU A 258 29.01 4.87 -5.71
C LEU A 258 30.38 5.15 -6.34
N LEU A 259 30.49 4.98 -7.66
CA LEU A 259 31.73 5.21 -8.40
C LEU A 259 32.18 6.68 -8.30
N ILE A 260 31.23 7.61 -8.39
CA ILE A 260 31.48 9.04 -8.21
C ILE A 260 31.94 9.33 -6.78
N LEU A 261 31.27 8.76 -5.76
CA LEU A 261 31.67 8.90 -4.37
C LEU A 261 33.10 8.40 -4.14
N LEU A 262 33.46 7.22 -4.65
CA LEU A 262 34.81 6.66 -4.52
C LEU A 262 35.88 7.44 -5.32
N GLY A 263 35.49 7.99 -6.47
CA GLY A 263 36.36 8.80 -7.32
C GLY A 263 36.75 10.13 -6.68
N PHE A 264 35.78 10.86 -6.16
CA PHE A 264 35.97 12.23 -5.66
C PHE A 264 36.22 12.31 -4.14
N ASN A 265 35.69 11.37 -3.35
CA ASN A 265 35.88 11.39 -1.90
C ASN A 265 37.12 10.60 -1.47
N SER A 266 38.25 11.29 -1.43
CA SER A 266 39.53 10.70 -1.03
C SER A 266 39.52 10.13 0.39
N MET A 267 38.67 10.64 1.28
CA MET A 267 38.60 10.18 2.67
C MET A 267 37.93 8.81 2.75
N VAL A 268 36.78 8.65 2.11
CA VAL A 268 36.09 7.34 1.98
C VAL A 268 36.99 6.35 1.25
N ARG A 269 37.63 6.75 0.14
CA ARG A 269 38.55 5.88 -0.60
C ARG A 269 39.75 5.43 0.23
N ASN A 270 40.36 6.33 1.00
CA ASN A 270 41.49 5.96 1.85
C ASN A 270 41.07 4.97 2.93
N GLN A 271 39.91 5.17 3.57
CA GLN A 271 39.39 4.23 4.56
C GLN A 271 39.05 2.87 3.93
N LEU A 272 38.49 2.87 2.71
CA LEU A 272 38.23 1.65 1.96
C LEU A 272 39.54 0.89 1.64
N LEU A 273 40.57 1.57 1.14
CA LEU A 273 41.88 0.97 0.83
C LEU A 273 42.59 0.41 2.06
N VAL A 274 42.39 1.06 3.22
CA VAL A 274 42.89 0.56 4.52
C VAL A 274 42.11 -0.69 4.91
N PHE A 275 40.78 -0.67 4.80
CA PHE A 275 39.93 -1.82 5.15
C PHE A 275 40.21 -3.05 4.26
N THR A 276 40.44 -2.86 2.97
CA THR A 276 40.75 -3.96 2.03
C THR A 276 42.22 -4.39 2.08
N GLY A 277 43.05 -3.79 2.93
CA GLY A 277 44.47 -4.14 3.08
C GLY A 277 45.40 -3.65 1.96
N PHE A 278 44.90 -2.86 1.01
CA PHE A 278 45.73 -2.31 -0.09
C PHE A 278 46.65 -1.16 0.38
N LYS A 279 46.33 -0.52 1.50
CA LYS A 279 47.17 0.51 2.11
C LYS A 279 47.54 0.10 3.53
N LYS A 280 48.85 -0.04 3.79
CA LYS A 280 49.37 -0.30 5.15
C LYS A 280 48.90 0.83 6.07
N HIS A 281 48.41 0.47 7.26
CA HIS A 281 48.08 1.43 8.32
C HIS A 281 49.30 2.32 8.57
N GLN A 282 49.21 3.60 8.25
CA GLN A 282 50.17 4.54 8.83
C GLN A 282 49.93 4.53 10.35
N PRO A 283 50.96 4.32 11.18
CA PRO A 283 50.85 4.08 12.63
C PRO A 283 50.37 5.29 13.46
N VAL A 284 49.68 6.26 12.86
CA VAL A 284 49.23 7.49 13.51
C VAL A 284 47.98 7.27 14.40
N PHE A 285 47.41 6.05 14.44
CA PHE A 285 46.22 5.71 15.22
C PHE A 285 46.37 4.47 16.11
N THR A 286 47.49 4.34 16.84
CA THR A 286 47.73 3.21 17.76
C THR A 286 46.76 3.13 18.94
N ALA A 287 46.01 4.19 19.28
CA ALA A 287 45.01 4.13 20.36
C ALA A 287 43.67 3.47 19.94
N ALA A 288 43.31 3.46 18.66
CA ALA A 288 42.03 2.90 18.18
C ALA A 288 42.11 1.42 17.76
N VAL A 289 43.32 0.91 17.50
CA VAL A 289 43.54 -0.41 16.89
C VAL A 289 43.30 -1.57 17.85
N ARG A 290 43.32 -1.37 19.17
CA ARG A 290 42.94 -2.43 20.13
C ARG A 290 41.47 -2.90 20.01
N LYS A 291 40.61 -2.19 19.27
CA LYS A 291 39.22 -2.62 18.99
C LYS A 291 39.01 -3.28 17.62
N VAL A 292 40.00 -3.29 16.73
CA VAL A 292 39.80 -3.71 15.32
C VAL A 292 40.16 -5.18 15.06
N SER A 293 40.91 -5.85 15.94
CA SER A 293 41.18 -7.30 15.84
C SER A 293 39.92 -8.18 15.93
N VAL A 294 38.77 -7.61 16.34
CA VAL A 294 37.45 -8.27 16.35
C VAL A 294 36.73 -8.17 14.98
N ALA A 295 37.22 -7.35 14.05
CA ALA A 295 36.53 -7.01 12.81
C ALA A 295 36.64 -8.07 11.69
N THR A 296 37.61 -9.00 11.71
CA THR A 296 37.69 -10.06 10.69
C THR A 296 36.59 -11.11 10.87
N ILE A 297 36.08 -11.28 12.09
CA ILE A 297 34.85 -12.03 12.41
C ILE A 297 33.60 -11.27 11.91
N SER A 298 33.73 -9.97 11.61
CA SER A 298 32.63 -9.09 11.23
C SER A 298 32.15 -9.25 9.79
N VAL A 299 32.90 -9.79 8.83
CA VAL A 299 32.41 -9.86 7.43
C VAL A 299 31.32 -10.93 7.27
N ARG A 300 31.51 -12.13 7.87
CA ARG A 300 30.44 -13.14 7.95
C ARG A 300 29.28 -12.65 8.82
N SER A 301 29.56 -12.00 9.95
CA SER A 301 28.52 -11.35 10.76
C SER A 301 27.79 -10.24 10.00
N PHE A 302 28.46 -9.53 9.10
CA PHE A 302 27.90 -8.41 8.36
C PHE A 302 27.04 -8.91 7.20
N ALA A 303 27.49 -9.92 6.46
CA ALA A 303 26.65 -10.59 5.47
C ALA A 303 25.40 -11.20 6.12
N SER A 304 25.56 -11.86 7.28
CA SER A 304 24.43 -12.37 8.07
C SER A 304 23.52 -11.24 8.56
N ARG A 305 24.06 -10.16 9.11
CA ARG A 305 23.28 -8.97 9.54
C ARG A 305 22.66 -8.22 8.36
N TYR A 306 23.22 -8.30 7.17
CA TYR A 306 22.67 -7.69 5.96
C TYR A 306 21.49 -8.51 5.45
N VAL A 307 21.61 -9.83 5.39
CA VAL A 307 20.48 -10.73 5.12
C VAL A 307 19.39 -10.52 6.17
N GLU A 308 19.76 -10.44 7.45
CA GLU A 308 18.83 -10.16 8.54
C GLU A 308 18.21 -8.77 8.44
N PHE A 309 18.97 -7.75 8.02
CA PHE A 309 18.46 -6.40 7.78
C PHE A 309 17.46 -6.38 6.62
N LEU A 310 17.79 -7.01 5.48
CA LEU A 310 16.87 -7.15 4.35
C LEU A 310 15.61 -7.91 4.78
N GLU A 311 15.76 -9.00 5.52
CA GLU A 311 14.66 -9.81 6.04
C GLU A 311 13.79 -9.01 7.02
N ARG A 312 14.38 -8.30 7.99
CA ARG A 312 13.66 -7.45 8.95
C ARG A 312 12.96 -6.28 8.26
N THR A 313 13.59 -5.66 7.29
CA THR A 313 13.00 -4.55 6.52
C THR A 313 11.83 -5.07 5.70
N MET A 314 11.99 -6.21 5.02
CA MET A 314 10.93 -6.87 4.27
C MET A 314 9.78 -7.31 5.19
N LYS A 315 10.07 -7.93 6.34
CA LYS A 315 9.09 -8.29 7.37
C LYS A 315 8.38 -7.08 7.95
N PHE A 316 9.09 -5.98 8.21
CA PHE A 316 8.50 -4.73 8.68
C PHE A 316 7.50 -4.19 7.66
N TRP A 317 7.85 -4.16 6.37
CA TRP A 317 6.95 -3.72 5.31
C TRP A 317 5.75 -4.64 5.14
N ILE A 318 5.95 -5.96 5.12
CA ILE A 318 4.86 -6.95 5.08
C ILE A 318 3.94 -6.79 6.29
N HIS A 319 4.51 -6.56 7.48
CA HIS A 319 3.73 -6.35 8.70
C HIS A 319 2.96 -5.04 8.65
N LEU A 320 3.57 -3.95 8.17
CA LEU A 320 2.94 -2.64 8.00
C LEU A 320 1.79 -2.74 7.00
N GLU A 321 2.00 -3.39 5.86
CA GLU A 321 0.96 -3.69 4.87
C GLU A 321 -0.19 -4.49 5.48
N ARG A 322 0.10 -5.59 6.17
CA ARG A 322 -0.94 -6.39 6.85
C ARG A 322 -1.69 -5.58 7.90
N LYS A 323 -1.01 -4.69 8.63
CA LYS A 323 -1.63 -3.85 9.66
C LYS A 323 -2.51 -2.77 9.04
N LEU A 324 -2.06 -2.13 7.97
CA LEU A 324 -2.84 -1.14 7.23
C LEU A 324 -4.04 -1.79 6.54
N ASN A 325 -3.88 -2.96 5.91
CA ASN A 325 -4.98 -3.72 5.33
C ASN A 325 -5.99 -4.15 6.40
N ARG A 326 -5.56 -4.60 7.60
CA ARG A 326 -6.48 -4.90 8.70
C ARG A 326 -7.23 -3.67 9.18
N GLN A 327 -6.54 -2.56 9.42
CA GLN A 327 -7.21 -1.31 9.83
C GLN A 327 -8.18 -0.80 8.77
N PHE A 328 -7.89 -1.01 7.48
CA PHE A 328 -8.79 -0.65 6.40
C PHE A 328 -10.00 -1.61 6.31
N VAL A 329 -9.79 -2.92 6.50
CA VAL A 329 -10.88 -3.90 6.62
C VAL A 329 -11.75 -3.59 7.83
N ASP A 330 -11.19 -3.20 8.97
CA ASP A 330 -11.95 -2.82 10.16
C ASP A 330 -12.70 -1.48 9.95
N PHE A 331 -12.11 -0.52 9.22
CA PHE A 331 -12.75 0.75 8.87
C PHE A 331 -13.89 0.55 7.85
N SER A 332 -13.70 -0.32 6.86
CA SER A 332 -14.76 -0.69 5.90
C SER A 332 -15.81 -1.62 6.50
N ALA A 333 -15.45 -2.49 7.46
CA ALA A 333 -16.38 -3.30 8.23
C ALA A 333 -17.23 -2.46 9.20
N SER A 334 -16.72 -1.32 9.68
CA SER A 334 -17.54 -0.36 10.44
C SER A 334 -18.59 0.37 9.57
N ALA A 335 -18.52 0.24 8.23
CA ALA A 335 -19.51 0.73 7.28
C ALA A 335 -20.40 -0.38 6.68
N GLN A 336 -20.21 -1.64 7.06
CA GLN A 336 -21.08 -2.75 6.64
C GLN A 336 -21.41 -3.67 7.82
N TYR A 337 -22.65 -3.59 8.30
CA TYR A 337 -23.23 -4.54 9.24
C TYR A 337 -22.95 -5.98 8.81
N GLN A 338 -22.20 -6.72 9.63
CA GLN A 338 -22.03 -8.16 9.48
C GLN A 338 -23.29 -8.90 9.95
N TYR A 339 -23.94 -9.62 9.03
CA TYR A 339 -24.70 -10.82 9.39
C TYR A 339 -23.76 -12.02 9.26
N THR A 340 -23.43 -12.64 10.38
CA THR A 340 -22.79 -13.95 10.43
C THR A 340 -23.91 -15.00 10.51
N SER A 341 -24.07 -15.83 9.49
CA SER A 341 -24.91 -17.03 9.57
C SER A 341 -24.06 -18.28 9.37
N THR A 342 -23.90 -19.02 10.46
CA THR A 342 -23.42 -20.41 10.51
C THR A 342 -24.53 -21.32 10.01
N TYR A 343 -24.31 -22.20 9.02
CA TYR A 343 -24.97 -23.51 8.80
C TYR A 343 -24.28 -24.14 7.56
N GLY A 344 -23.89 -25.42 7.52
CA GLY A 344 -24.71 -26.61 7.75
C GLY A 344 -24.90 -27.29 6.38
N GLN A 345 -23.93 -28.08 5.94
CA GLN A 345 -23.96 -28.76 4.63
C GLN A 345 -24.99 -29.90 4.65
N THR A 346 -26.03 -29.78 3.83
CA THR A 346 -26.81 -30.91 3.32
C THR A 346 -26.67 -30.94 1.81
N GLN A 347 -25.97 -31.96 1.30
CA GLN A 347 -25.83 -32.26 -0.12
C GLN A 347 -27.16 -32.80 -0.65
N ASN A 348 -27.78 -32.08 -1.60
CA ASN A 348 -28.84 -32.62 -2.44
C ASN A 348 -28.24 -32.97 -3.81
N THR A 349 -28.20 -34.26 -4.10
CA THR A 349 -27.74 -34.86 -5.36
C THR A 349 -28.85 -34.68 -6.40
N TYR A 350 -28.67 -33.77 -7.36
CA TYR A 350 -29.52 -33.71 -8.56
C TYR A 350 -28.95 -34.62 -9.64
N HIS A 351 -29.79 -35.52 -10.16
CA HIS A 351 -29.51 -36.33 -11.35
C HIS A 351 -29.31 -35.41 -12.57
N PHE A 352 -28.11 -35.47 -13.17
CA PHE A 352 -27.80 -34.81 -14.44
C PHE A 352 -28.47 -35.57 -15.59
N ASN A 353 -29.17 -34.84 -16.47
CA ASN A 353 -29.57 -35.34 -17.78
C ASN A 353 -28.32 -35.52 -18.65
N ASP A 354 -28.18 -36.70 -19.26
CA ASP A 354 -27.05 -37.09 -20.09
C ASP A 354 -26.88 -36.15 -21.30
N GLY A 355 -25.86 -35.30 -21.26
CA GLY A 355 -25.36 -34.58 -22.45
C GLY A 355 -25.05 -33.08 -22.28
N ALA A 356 -25.42 -32.45 -21.16
CA ALA A 356 -25.07 -31.06 -20.89
C ALA A 356 -23.96 -30.97 -19.82
N GLY A 357 -22.91 -30.20 -20.09
CA GLY A 357 -21.86 -29.91 -19.11
C GLY A 357 -22.39 -29.20 -17.86
N PRO A 358 -21.55 -28.97 -16.84
CA PRO A 358 -21.97 -28.31 -15.61
C PRO A 358 -22.59 -26.93 -15.90
N GLN A 359 -23.73 -26.63 -15.25
CA GLN A 359 -24.41 -25.34 -15.41
C GLN A 359 -23.82 -24.30 -14.46
N CYS A 360 -23.28 -23.22 -15.04
CA CYS A 360 -22.73 -22.11 -14.30
C CYS A 360 -23.73 -20.95 -14.29
N TRP A 361 -23.62 -20.05 -13.31
CA TRP A 361 -24.50 -18.89 -13.25
C TRP A 361 -23.86 -17.67 -12.58
N PHE A 362 -24.39 -16.51 -12.97
CA PHE A 362 -24.06 -15.19 -12.45
C PHE A 362 -25.36 -14.45 -12.18
N SER A 363 -25.52 -13.92 -10.96
CA SER A 363 -26.61 -13.01 -10.63
C SER A 363 -26.10 -11.74 -9.97
N ASN A 364 -26.90 -10.67 -10.07
CA ASN A 364 -26.67 -9.44 -9.32
C ASN A 364 -27.91 -9.02 -8.50
N SER A 365 -27.75 -7.98 -7.68
CA SER A 365 -28.81 -7.42 -6.84
C SER A 365 -29.99 -6.82 -7.62
N ASN A 366 -29.82 -6.54 -8.91
CA ASN A 366 -30.87 -5.97 -9.75
C ASN A 366 -31.78 -7.05 -10.34
N GLY A 367 -31.55 -8.33 -10.04
CA GLY A 367 -32.33 -9.45 -10.58
C GLY A 367 -31.83 -9.95 -11.93
N PHE A 368 -30.76 -9.38 -12.50
CA PHE A 368 -30.11 -9.94 -13.68
C PHE A 368 -29.56 -11.33 -13.33
N ASN A 369 -30.04 -12.37 -14.01
CA ASN A 369 -29.57 -13.74 -13.86
C ASN A 369 -29.15 -14.29 -15.22
N LEU A 370 -27.88 -14.64 -15.34
CA LEU A 370 -27.31 -15.25 -16.53
C LEU A 370 -26.73 -16.61 -16.14
N SER A 371 -27.24 -17.67 -16.74
CA SER A 371 -26.65 -19.01 -16.64
C SER A 371 -26.05 -19.44 -17.97
N TRP A 372 -25.06 -20.32 -17.93
CA TRP A 372 -24.50 -20.91 -19.14
C TRP A 372 -24.09 -22.36 -18.95
N THR A 373 -24.13 -23.11 -20.06
CA THR A 373 -23.67 -24.50 -20.18
C THR A 373 -22.85 -24.63 -21.45
N VAL A 374 -21.89 -25.55 -21.47
CA VAL A 374 -21.13 -25.89 -22.69
C VAL A 374 -21.69 -27.20 -23.25
N ASP A 375 -22.04 -27.21 -24.53
CA ASP A 375 -22.49 -28.41 -25.24
C ASP A 375 -21.30 -29.25 -25.78
N ASN A 376 -21.58 -30.43 -26.32
CA ASN A 376 -20.57 -31.33 -26.89
C ASN A 376 -19.85 -30.75 -28.13
N ASN A 377 -20.41 -29.73 -28.78
CA ASN A 377 -19.83 -29.04 -29.93
C ASN A 377 -18.99 -27.82 -29.51
N LEU A 378 -18.72 -27.68 -28.20
CA LEU A 378 -18.02 -26.52 -27.62
C LEU A 378 -18.73 -25.20 -27.89
N ASN A 379 -20.07 -25.21 -27.91
CA ASN A 379 -20.86 -23.99 -27.88
C ASN A 379 -21.26 -23.66 -26.44
N VAL A 380 -21.09 -22.40 -26.08
CA VAL A 380 -21.57 -21.85 -24.82
C VAL A 380 -23.00 -21.37 -25.02
N ILE A 381 -23.95 -22.04 -24.38
CA ILE A 381 -25.37 -21.72 -24.38
C ILE A 381 -25.64 -20.83 -23.17
N PHE A 382 -26.01 -19.59 -23.42
CA PHE A 382 -26.38 -18.63 -22.39
C PHE A 382 -27.88 -18.55 -22.25
N ASN A 383 -28.37 -18.57 -21.01
CA ASN A 383 -29.77 -18.35 -20.64
C ASN A 383 -29.85 -17.16 -19.69
N LEU A 384 -30.39 -16.06 -20.19
CA LEU A 384 -30.63 -14.82 -19.46
C LEU A 384 -32.09 -14.77 -18.99
N ARG A 385 -32.27 -14.41 -17.72
CA ARG A 385 -33.55 -14.02 -17.14
C ARG A 385 -33.36 -12.73 -16.35
N PHE A 386 -34.14 -11.70 -16.66
CA PHE A 386 -34.12 -10.42 -15.95
C PHE A 386 -35.56 -10.01 -15.60
N PRO A 387 -36.00 -10.24 -14.35
CA PRO A 387 -37.28 -9.74 -13.86
C PRO A 387 -37.26 -8.22 -13.66
N ASN A 388 -38.41 -7.58 -13.84
CA ASN A 388 -38.56 -6.13 -13.76
C ASN A 388 -37.69 -5.38 -14.78
N TYR A 389 -37.50 -5.96 -15.97
CA TYR A 389 -36.76 -5.34 -17.05
C TYR A 389 -37.53 -4.11 -17.57
N PRO A 390 -36.87 -2.93 -17.66
CA PRO A 390 -37.51 -1.73 -18.18
C PRO A 390 -37.82 -1.87 -19.67
N THR A 391 -39.08 -1.67 -20.07
CA THR A 391 -39.55 -1.87 -21.45
C THR A 391 -39.15 -0.77 -22.44
N TYR A 392 -38.47 0.29 -21.99
CA TYR A 392 -37.94 1.34 -22.87
C TYR A 392 -36.67 0.90 -23.59
N ALA A 393 -36.36 1.54 -24.73
CA ALA A 393 -35.19 1.26 -25.58
C ALA A 393 -33.91 1.11 -24.74
N SER A 394 -33.52 -0.12 -24.45
CA SER A 394 -32.41 -0.41 -23.56
C SER A 394 -31.69 -1.68 -23.95
N TRP A 395 -30.42 -1.75 -23.57
CA TRP A 395 -29.58 -2.91 -23.87
C TRP A 395 -28.86 -3.43 -22.64
N LEU A 396 -28.53 -4.72 -22.68
CA LEU A 396 -27.63 -5.42 -21.77
C LEU A 396 -26.73 -6.37 -22.55
N GLY A 397 -25.77 -7.01 -21.89
CA GLY A 397 -24.93 -7.97 -22.60
C GLY A 397 -23.81 -8.60 -21.80
N VAL A 398 -23.04 -9.44 -22.49
CA VAL A 398 -21.84 -10.10 -21.98
C VAL A 398 -20.70 -9.80 -22.94
N GLY A 399 -19.60 -9.26 -22.42
CA GLY A 399 -18.40 -8.92 -23.18
C GLY A 399 -17.21 -9.82 -22.84
N PHE A 400 -16.47 -10.26 -23.85
CA PHE A 400 -15.30 -11.12 -23.71
C PHE A 400 -14.04 -10.31 -24.07
N GLY A 401 -13.04 -10.31 -23.17
CA GLY A 401 -11.73 -9.66 -23.37
C GLY A 401 -11.28 -8.77 -22.20
N ASN A 402 -9.97 -8.50 -22.13
CA ASN A 402 -9.32 -7.78 -21.03
C ASN A 402 -9.15 -6.26 -21.28
N ASN A 403 -9.31 -5.80 -22.53
CA ASN A 403 -9.02 -4.41 -22.93
C ASN A 403 -10.30 -3.70 -23.40
N SER A 404 -10.56 -2.49 -22.90
CA SER A 404 -11.71 -1.65 -23.25
C SER A 404 -11.85 -1.33 -24.74
N GLN A 405 -10.80 -1.56 -25.54
CA GLN A 405 -10.75 -1.20 -26.96
C GLN A 405 -11.07 -2.34 -27.92
N ASN A 406 -11.21 -3.60 -27.46
CA ASN A 406 -11.50 -4.76 -28.32
C ASN A 406 -12.32 -5.83 -27.58
N ILE A 407 -13.41 -5.44 -26.93
CA ILE A 407 -14.31 -6.39 -26.27
C ILE A 407 -15.29 -6.93 -27.32
N SER A 408 -15.32 -8.25 -27.53
CA SER A 408 -16.40 -8.91 -28.29
C SER A 408 -17.63 -8.99 -27.38
N LEU A 409 -18.76 -8.42 -27.80
CA LEU A 409 -19.96 -8.29 -27.01
C LEU A 409 -21.10 -9.11 -27.62
N ILE A 410 -21.94 -9.72 -26.78
CA ILE A 410 -23.28 -10.15 -27.16
C ILE A 410 -24.25 -9.13 -26.59
N LEU A 411 -24.94 -8.41 -27.46
CA LEU A 411 -25.88 -7.35 -27.12
C LEU A 411 -27.30 -7.90 -27.17
N VAL A 412 -28.07 -7.75 -26.08
CA VAL A 412 -29.52 -7.97 -26.05
C VAL A 412 -30.16 -6.60 -25.94
N GLU A 413 -30.84 -6.18 -27.00
CA GLU A 413 -31.52 -4.91 -27.13
C GLU A 413 -33.03 -5.14 -27.11
N VAL A 414 -33.74 -4.34 -26.32
CA VAL A 414 -35.20 -4.36 -26.27
C VAL A 414 -35.71 -3.04 -26.79
N ALA A 415 -36.50 -3.10 -27.86
CA ALA A 415 -37.17 -1.93 -28.43
C ALA A 415 -38.60 -2.33 -28.84
N ASN A 416 -39.59 -1.54 -28.43
CA ASN A 416 -41.01 -1.77 -28.77
C ASN A 416 -41.49 -3.20 -28.44
N ASN A 417 -41.14 -3.72 -27.26
CA ASN A 417 -41.40 -5.10 -26.81
C ASN A 417 -40.82 -6.20 -27.71
N GLN A 418 -39.92 -5.87 -28.64
CA GLN A 418 -39.16 -6.83 -29.42
C GLN A 418 -37.76 -6.97 -28.85
N VAL A 419 -37.30 -8.22 -28.72
CA VAL A 419 -35.94 -8.53 -28.26
C VAL A 419 -35.08 -8.81 -29.49
N SER A 420 -34.03 -8.01 -29.68
CA SER A 420 -33.00 -8.20 -30.69
C SER A 420 -31.70 -8.65 -30.01
N ILE A 421 -31.09 -9.72 -30.51
CA ILE A 421 -29.83 -10.24 -29.97
C ILE A 421 -28.81 -10.27 -31.10
N ALA A 422 -27.67 -9.59 -30.91
CA ALA A 422 -26.64 -9.47 -31.93
C ALA A 422 -25.22 -9.49 -31.35
N SER A 423 -24.26 -10.00 -32.12
CA SER A 423 -22.85 -9.74 -31.86
C SER A 423 -22.52 -8.25 -32.06
N ALA A 424 -21.73 -7.71 -31.16
CA ALA A 424 -21.23 -6.33 -31.18
C ALA A 424 -19.76 -6.29 -30.75
N LYS A 425 -19.13 -5.12 -30.87
CA LYS A 425 -17.78 -4.85 -30.38
C LYS A 425 -17.75 -3.49 -29.68
N MET A 426 -16.92 -3.37 -28.64
CA MET A 426 -16.64 -2.09 -28.02
C MET A 426 -15.40 -1.47 -28.64
N VAL A 427 -15.55 -0.30 -29.26
CA VAL A 427 -14.46 0.47 -29.89
C VAL A 427 -14.49 1.89 -29.33
N ASN A 428 -13.46 2.28 -28.59
CA ASN A 428 -13.37 3.60 -27.94
C ASN A 428 -14.62 3.91 -27.08
N ASP A 429 -15.01 2.98 -26.21
CA ASP A 429 -16.19 3.07 -25.34
C ASP A 429 -17.55 3.19 -26.05
N ASN A 430 -17.57 3.07 -27.38
CA ASN A 430 -18.77 3.02 -28.18
C ASN A 430 -19.07 1.58 -28.61
N ILE A 431 -20.34 1.20 -28.50
CA ILE A 431 -20.82 -0.11 -28.98
C ILE A 431 -21.09 -0.01 -30.47
N GLN A 432 -20.45 -0.88 -31.24
CA GLN A 432 -20.69 -1.04 -32.67
C GLN A 432 -21.22 -2.44 -32.93
N LYS A 433 -22.40 -2.58 -33.55
CA LYS A 433 -22.90 -3.89 -33.99
C LYS A 433 -21.87 -4.50 -34.96
N ALA A 434 -21.60 -5.79 -34.80
CA ALA A 434 -20.66 -6.48 -35.68
C ALA A 434 -21.30 -6.64 -37.06
N TYR A 435 -20.50 -6.52 -38.13
CA TYR A 435 -20.98 -6.71 -39.50
C TYR A 435 -21.41 -8.15 -39.77
N SER A 436 -20.78 -9.12 -39.09
CA SER A 436 -21.17 -10.52 -39.08
C SER A 436 -21.71 -10.90 -37.70
N ASN A 437 -22.90 -11.52 -37.66
CA ASN A 437 -23.40 -12.11 -36.44
C ASN A 437 -22.61 -13.38 -36.16
N SER A 438 -21.93 -13.42 -35.02
CA SER A 438 -21.11 -14.58 -34.61
C SER A 438 -21.88 -15.52 -33.67
N LEU A 439 -23.17 -15.24 -33.46
CA LEU A 439 -24.07 -16.10 -32.71
C LEU A 439 -24.48 -17.29 -33.56
N VAL A 440 -24.40 -18.48 -32.99
CA VAL A 440 -24.87 -19.73 -33.60
C VAL A 440 -26.39 -19.74 -33.65
N SER A 441 -27.04 -19.31 -32.56
CA SER A 441 -28.48 -19.09 -32.48
C SER A 441 -28.79 -18.06 -31.40
N ALA A 442 -29.94 -17.40 -31.53
CA ALA A 442 -30.43 -16.48 -30.52
C ALA A 442 -31.95 -16.38 -30.55
N THR A 443 -32.59 -16.42 -29.39
CA THR A 443 -34.03 -16.23 -29.19
C THR A 443 -34.24 -15.35 -27.98
N GLY A 444 -35.23 -14.45 -28.05
CA GLY A 444 -35.54 -13.55 -26.95
C GLY A 444 -37.02 -13.20 -26.94
N LEU A 445 -37.58 -13.09 -25.74
CA LEU A 445 -38.96 -12.70 -25.54
C LEU A 445 -39.10 -11.87 -24.26
N ILE A 446 -40.16 -11.07 -24.22
CA ILE A 446 -40.58 -10.34 -23.02
C ILE A 446 -41.93 -10.90 -22.65
N ASN A 447 -42.02 -11.49 -21.46
CA ASN A 447 -43.26 -11.97 -20.88
C ASN A 447 -43.60 -11.11 -19.65
N GLY A 448 -44.54 -10.18 -19.81
CA GLY A 448 -44.79 -9.14 -18.82
C GLY A 448 -43.56 -8.23 -18.63
N ASN A 449 -43.05 -8.14 -17.40
CA ASN A 449 -41.83 -7.38 -17.09
C ASN A 449 -40.58 -8.28 -17.00
N VAL A 450 -40.64 -9.50 -17.54
CA VAL A 450 -39.52 -10.45 -17.49
C VAL A 450 -38.91 -10.59 -18.88
N LEU A 451 -37.67 -10.14 -19.03
CA LEU A 451 -36.87 -10.42 -20.22
C LEU A 451 -36.26 -11.82 -20.10
N GLN A 452 -36.50 -12.65 -21.11
CA GLN A 452 -35.86 -13.95 -21.27
C GLN A 452 -35.14 -13.98 -22.62
N ALA A 453 -33.87 -14.40 -22.61
CA ALA A 453 -33.10 -14.55 -23.83
C ALA A 453 -32.19 -15.77 -23.74
N THR A 454 -32.14 -16.54 -24.82
CA THR A 454 -31.21 -17.65 -25.00
C THR A 454 -30.34 -17.34 -26.21
N PHE A 455 -29.03 -17.43 -26.05
CA PHE A 455 -28.10 -17.21 -27.16
C PHE A 455 -26.88 -18.11 -27.07
N VAL A 456 -26.35 -18.50 -28.22
CA VAL A 456 -25.31 -19.50 -28.34
C VAL A 456 -24.10 -18.89 -29.06
N LYS A 457 -22.92 -19.02 -28.46
CA LYS A 457 -21.64 -18.57 -29.03
C LYS A 457 -20.59 -19.67 -28.95
N SER A 458 -19.76 -19.81 -29.99
CA SER A 458 -18.68 -20.79 -29.99
C SER A 458 -17.65 -20.47 -28.92
N LEU A 459 -17.26 -21.47 -28.12
CA LEU A 459 -16.19 -21.34 -27.12
C LEU A 459 -14.86 -20.98 -27.78
N LYS A 460 -14.61 -21.47 -29.00
CA LYS A 460 -13.42 -21.14 -29.79
C LYS A 460 -13.32 -19.63 -30.04
N GLU A 461 -14.40 -18.97 -30.44
CA GLU A 461 -14.40 -17.51 -30.65
C GLU A 461 -14.15 -16.73 -29.35
N ILE A 462 -14.68 -17.23 -28.23
CA ILE A 462 -14.45 -16.64 -26.90
C ILE A 462 -12.97 -16.76 -26.52
N GLN A 463 -12.34 -17.91 -26.78
CA GLN A 463 -10.92 -18.16 -26.51
C GLN A 463 -9.99 -17.40 -27.48
N ASP A 464 -10.36 -17.28 -28.75
CA ASP A 464 -9.61 -16.51 -29.75
C ASP A 464 -9.55 -15.03 -29.34
N THR A 465 -10.64 -14.50 -28.78
CA THR A 465 -10.67 -13.14 -28.19
C THR A 465 -9.71 -13.00 -27.02
N ALA A 466 -9.42 -14.10 -26.32
CA ALA A 466 -8.45 -14.18 -25.23
C ALA A 466 -7.05 -14.59 -25.68
N GLN A 467 -6.76 -14.55 -26.98
CA GLN A 467 -5.46 -14.91 -27.57
C GLN A 467 -5.01 -16.33 -27.18
N GLY A 468 -5.95 -17.28 -27.09
CA GLY A 468 -5.68 -18.67 -26.75
C GLY A 468 -5.51 -18.96 -25.26
N SER A 469 -5.77 -17.98 -24.38
CA SER A 469 -5.79 -18.22 -22.94
C SER A 469 -7.00 -19.08 -22.53
N PRO A 470 -6.83 -20.11 -21.69
CA PRO A 470 -7.95 -20.89 -21.13
C PRO A 470 -8.80 -20.06 -20.14
N CYS A 471 -8.29 -18.90 -19.72
CA CYS A 471 -8.98 -17.94 -18.88
C CYS A 471 -9.34 -16.70 -19.68
N VAL A 472 -10.62 -16.32 -19.68
CA VAL A 472 -11.14 -15.15 -20.37
C VAL A 472 -11.79 -14.22 -19.35
N GLN A 473 -11.50 -12.92 -19.42
CA GLN A 473 -12.26 -11.93 -18.65
C GLN A 473 -13.62 -11.71 -19.30
N TRP A 474 -14.66 -11.95 -18.54
CA TRP A 474 -16.05 -11.68 -18.89
C TRP A 474 -16.48 -10.39 -18.23
N ASN A 475 -17.18 -9.56 -18.99
CA ASN A 475 -17.64 -8.23 -18.63
C ASN A 475 -19.17 -8.25 -18.69
N PHE A 476 -19.84 -8.31 -17.54
CA PHE A 476 -21.30 -8.39 -17.45
C PHE A 476 -21.90 -6.98 -17.41
N TYR A 477 -22.68 -6.63 -18.44
CA TYR A 477 -23.41 -5.37 -18.54
C TYR A 477 -24.85 -5.59 -18.08
N ALA A 478 -25.04 -5.58 -16.75
CA ALA A 478 -26.27 -6.02 -16.11
C ALA A 478 -27.28 -4.89 -15.79
N THR A 479 -26.98 -3.65 -16.19
CA THR A 479 -27.85 -2.49 -15.97
C THR A 479 -28.34 -1.96 -17.32
N PRO A 480 -29.65 -2.00 -17.61
CA PRO A 480 -30.21 -1.54 -18.88
C PRO A 480 -29.86 -0.06 -19.16
N ARG A 481 -29.43 0.27 -20.38
CA ARG A 481 -28.99 1.63 -20.77
C ARG A 481 -29.70 2.14 -22.01
N MET A 482 -30.12 3.41 -21.98
CA MET A 482 -30.86 4.03 -23.09
C MET A 482 -29.99 4.64 -24.20
N ASN A 483 -28.71 4.98 -23.95
CA ASN A 483 -27.96 5.90 -24.84
C ASN A 483 -26.56 5.41 -25.28
N GLY A 484 -26.34 4.11 -25.50
CA GLY A 484 -25.07 3.60 -26.09
C GLY A 484 -23.77 3.85 -25.29
N THR A 485 -23.82 4.59 -24.18
CA THR A 485 -22.70 4.87 -23.28
C THR A 485 -22.41 3.67 -22.38
N SER A 486 -21.14 3.28 -22.29
CA SER A 486 -20.68 2.15 -21.46
C SER A 486 -20.90 2.40 -19.95
N GLN A 487 -21.40 1.40 -19.22
CA GLN A 487 -21.28 1.32 -17.75
C GLN A 487 -19.91 0.71 -17.41
N ILE A 488 -19.45 0.86 -16.17
CA ILE A 488 -18.40 -0.03 -15.65
C ILE A 488 -19.00 -1.45 -15.60
N PRO A 489 -18.55 -2.40 -16.43
CA PRO A 489 -19.06 -3.76 -16.37
C PRO A 489 -18.65 -4.43 -15.07
N LEU A 490 -19.43 -5.41 -14.61
CA LEU A 490 -18.97 -6.32 -13.57
C LEU A 490 -17.99 -7.30 -14.23
N THR A 491 -16.72 -7.26 -13.84
CA THR A 491 -15.67 -8.08 -14.47
C THR A 491 -15.40 -9.34 -13.65
N LYS A 492 -15.30 -10.49 -14.32
CA LYS A 492 -14.87 -11.76 -13.72
C LYS A 492 -13.96 -12.51 -14.67
N GLN A 493 -12.89 -13.08 -14.14
CA GLN A 493 -12.05 -14.01 -14.88
C GLN A 493 -12.67 -15.41 -14.79
N ILE A 494 -13.03 -15.99 -15.94
CA ILE A 494 -13.60 -17.34 -16.03
C ILE A 494 -12.60 -18.22 -16.77
N CYS A 495 -12.19 -19.30 -16.13
CA CYS A 495 -11.21 -20.25 -16.65
C CYS A 495 -11.88 -21.61 -16.92
N ASN A 496 -11.40 -22.31 -17.95
CA ASN A 496 -11.84 -23.68 -18.28
C ASN A 496 -13.36 -23.80 -18.28
N VAL A 497 -14.01 -22.96 -19.10
CA VAL A 497 -15.48 -22.82 -19.18
C VAL A 497 -16.17 -24.17 -19.43
N ASP A 498 -15.47 -25.09 -20.10
CA ASP A 498 -15.88 -26.46 -20.40
C ASP A 498 -15.71 -27.46 -19.24
N GLN A 499 -14.89 -27.15 -18.22
CA GLN A 499 -14.50 -28.11 -17.18
C GLN A 499 -14.96 -27.72 -15.77
N THR A 500 -15.08 -26.42 -15.48
CA THR A 500 -15.33 -25.95 -14.10
C THR A 500 -16.38 -24.86 -14.05
N CYS A 501 -17.38 -25.03 -13.17
CA CYS A 501 -18.29 -23.95 -12.81
C CYS A 501 -17.88 -23.29 -11.50
N PRO A 502 -17.24 -22.12 -11.55
CA PRO A 502 -17.17 -21.27 -10.37
C PRO A 502 -18.58 -20.75 -10.08
N TYR A 503 -19.08 -21.01 -8.87
CA TYR A 503 -20.26 -20.36 -8.35
C TYR A 503 -19.95 -18.86 -8.14
N LEU A 504 -20.67 -17.95 -8.81
CA LEU A 504 -20.28 -16.53 -8.89
C LEU A 504 -21.33 -15.53 -8.37
N GLY A 505 -22.32 -15.96 -7.56
CA GLY A 505 -23.36 -15.08 -7.00
C GLY A 505 -23.37 -14.96 -5.48
N THR A 506 -24.01 -13.92 -4.96
CA THR A 506 -24.49 -13.86 -3.56
C THR A 506 -25.85 -14.54 -3.48
N GLN A 507 -26.04 -15.54 -2.59
CA GLN A 507 -27.37 -16.10 -2.36
C GLN A 507 -28.26 -15.02 -1.71
N THR A 508 -29.23 -14.52 -2.46
CA THR A 508 -30.51 -14.12 -1.87
C THR A 508 -31.44 -15.30 -2.09
N VAL A 509 -31.67 -16.07 -1.02
CA VAL A 509 -32.69 -17.13 -1.03
C VAL A 509 -34.03 -16.43 -1.24
N PHE A 510 -34.60 -16.54 -2.45
CA PHE A 510 -36.00 -16.23 -2.66
C PHE A 510 -36.81 -17.30 -1.91
N GLY A 511 -37.35 -16.92 -0.75
CA GLY A 511 -38.38 -17.71 -0.10
C GLY A 511 -39.54 -17.88 -1.09
N ALA A 512 -39.90 -19.13 -1.36
CA ALA A 512 -41.13 -19.45 -2.06
C ALA A 512 -42.29 -18.93 -1.21
N GLN A 513 -42.87 -17.80 -1.61
CA GLN A 513 -44.17 -17.39 -1.14
C GLN A 513 -45.18 -18.30 -1.85
N GLN A 514 -45.63 -19.34 -1.15
CA GLN A 514 -46.81 -20.11 -1.55
C GLN A 514 -48.02 -19.16 -1.47
N ASP A 515 -48.51 -18.70 -2.61
CA ASP A 515 -49.85 -18.13 -2.69
C ASP A 515 -50.88 -19.27 -2.72
N PRO A 516 -51.88 -19.27 -1.82
CA PRO A 516 -52.92 -20.27 -1.81
C PRO A 516 -54.03 -19.93 -2.82
N GLY A 517 -54.24 -20.85 -3.75
CA GLY A 517 -55.56 -21.11 -4.32
C GLY A 517 -55.97 -20.29 -5.52
N TYR A 518 -55.83 -20.87 -6.71
CA TYR A 518 -56.86 -20.86 -7.73
C TYR A 518 -56.76 -22.17 -8.54
N GLN A 519 -57.73 -23.07 -8.32
CA GLN A 519 -57.97 -24.18 -9.24
C GLN A 519 -58.65 -23.61 -10.48
N VAL A 520 -58.07 -23.82 -11.66
CA VAL A 520 -58.79 -23.67 -12.93
C VAL A 520 -58.66 -24.95 -13.73
N GLN A 521 -59.84 -25.41 -14.10
CA GLN A 521 -60.25 -26.68 -14.66
C GLN A 521 -59.82 -26.82 -16.12
N PHE A 522 -59.35 -28.02 -16.48
CA PHE A 522 -59.00 -28.38 -17.85
C PHE A 522 -60.22 -28.36 -18.77
N GLY A 523 -60.09 -27.65 -19.89
CA GLY A 523 -60.95 -27.77 -21.06
C GLY A 523 -60.11 -27.83 -22.33
N GLN A 524 -60.07 -29.00 -22.98
CA GLN A 524 -59.94 -29.12 -24.45
C GLN A 524 -61.27 -28.67 -25.11
N PRO A 525 -61.44 -28.55 -26.44
CA PRO A 525 -60.52 -28.74 -27.59
C PRO A 525 -60.49 -27.43 -28.47
N ASP A 526 -59.90 -27.27 -29.66
CA ASP A 526 -60.06 -28.01 -30.92
C ASP A 526 -59.07 -27.53 -31.98
N TYR A 527 -58.75 -28.43 -32.91
CA TYR A 527 -57.96 -28.17 -34.12
C TYR A 527 -58.79 -27.44 -35.18
N GLN A 528 -58.19 -26.47 -35.89
CA GLN A 528 -58.64 -26.13 -37.24
C GLN A 528 -57.49 -25.68 -38.17
N TYR A 529 -57.43 -26.36 -39.31
CA TYR A 529 -56.58 -26.12 -40.47
C TYR A 529 -57.11 -24.95 -41.33
N GLY A 530 -56.21 -24.20 -41.99
CA GLY A 530 -56.51 -23.31 -43.12
C GLY A 530 -55.30 -22.41 -43.44
N GLN A 531 -54.42 -22.78 -44.36
CA GLN A 531 -54.39 -22.45 -45.81
C GLN A 531 -53.89 -21.04 -46.18
N ALA A 532 -53.19 -21.02 -47.32
CA ALA A 532 -52.29 -19.99 -47.83
C ALA A 532 -52.99 -18.79 -48.49
N GLY A 533 -52.30 -17.64 -48.53
CA GLY A 533 -52.69 -16.46 -49.30
C GLY A 533 -51.49 -15.57 -49.63
N GLN A 534 -51.35 -15.24 -50.90
CA GLN A 534 -50.22 -14.55 -51.55
C GLN A 534 -50.25 -13.02 -51.43
N SER A 535 -49.06 -12.44 -51.62
CA SER A 535 -48.70 -11.24 -52.42
C SER A 535 -49.33 -9.86 -52.15
N GLY A 536 -48.43 -8.86 -52.04
CA GLY A 536 -48.53 -7.65 -52.87
C GLY A 536 -48.29 -6.31 -52.19
N PHE A 537 -47.66 -5.41 -52.95
CA PHE A 537 -47.45 -3.95 -52.77
C PHE A 537 -46.21 -3.51 -51.98
N GLN A 538 -45.12 -3.09 -52.63
CA GLN A 538 -44.85 -1.84 -53.39
C GLN A 538 -45.01 -0.56 -52.58
N GLY A 539 -43.91 0.19 -52.48
CA GLY A 539 -43.87 1.57 -51.99
C GLY A 539 -42.44 2.05 -51.79
N GLY A 540 -41.72 2.30 -52.88
CA GLY A 540 -40.44 3.00 -52.84
C GLY A 540 -40.64 4.51 -52.86
N TYR A 541 -39.81 5.24 -52.12
CA TYR A 541 -39.36 6.58 -52.51
C TYR A 541 -37.90 6.79 -52.07
N ASN A 542 -37.15 7.33 -53.01
CA ASN A 542 -35.74 7.68 -52.97
C ASN A 542 -35.63 9.22 -52.81
N TYR A 543 -34.39 9.72 -52.69
CA TYR A 543 -33.94 11.14 -52.64
C TYR A 543 -33.81 11.76 -51.22
N GLN A 544 -32.79 12.55 -50.85
CA GLN A 544 -31.62 13.09 -51.56
C GLN A 544 -30.70 13.83 -50.56
N TYR A 545 -29.43 13.94 -50.94
CA TYR A 545 -28.34 14.63 -50.26
C TYR A 545 -28.60 16.11 -49.92
N GLY A 546 -28.00 16.56 -48.80
CA GLY A 546 -27.73 17.96 -48.50
C GLY A 546 -26.67 18.14 -47.40
N GLN A 547 -25.49 18.65 -47.77
CA GLN A 547 -24.50 19.34 -46.91
C GLN A 547 -24.46 20.82 -47.36
N PRO A 548 -23.69 21.74 -46.74
CA PRO A 548 -23.29 21.93 -45.34
C PRO A 548 -23.59 23.38 -44.83
N GLY A 549 -23.45 23.65 -43.52
CA GLY A 549 -23.49 25.00 -42.98
C GLY A 549 -22.65 25.15 -41.69
N GLN A 550 -21.66 26.04 -41.73
CA GLN A 550 -20.88 26.53 -40.57
C GLN A 550 -21.59 27.74 -39.88
N PRO A 551 -20.95 28.49 -38.95
CA PRO A 551 -20.73 28.17 -37.55
C PRO A 551 -21.40 29.20 -36.60
N GLY A 552 -21.89 28.77 -35.43
CA GLY A 552 -22.51 29.66 -34.44
C GLY A 552 -21.68 29.81 -33.17
N GLN A 553 -21.23 31.03 -32.89
CA GLN A 553 -20.70 31.48 -31.60
C GLN A 553 -21.84 31.68 -30.57
N ALA A 554 -21.62 31.24 -29.33
CA ALA A 554 -22.17 31.75 -28.05
C ALA A 554 -21.69 30.79 -26.95
N GLY A 555 -21.32 31.13 -25.73
CA GLY A 555 -21.30 32.37 -24.95
C GLY A 555 -20.93 31.91 -23.53
N TYR A 556 -19.95 32.53 -22.89
CA TYR A 556 -19.58 32.17 -21.52
C TYR A 556 -20.62 32.73 -20.54
N GLN A 557 -21.38 31.85 -19.88
CA GLN A 557 -22.12 32.21 -18.66
C GLN A 557 -21.27 31.87 -17.44
N GLN A 558 -20.88 32.92 -16.71
CA GLN A 558 -20.39 32.86 -15.34
C GLN A 558 -21.51 32.40 -14.42
N LEU A 559 -21.32 31.29 -13.72
CA LEU A 559 -22.14 30.91 -12.57
C LEU A 559 -21.40 31.30 -11.29
N ASN A 560 -21.93 32.35 -10.64
CA ASN A 560 -21.66 32.74 -9.27
C ASN A 560 -22.12 31.63 -8.31
N TYR A 561 -21.23 31.16 -7.44
CA TYR A 561 -21.59 30.37 -6.27
C TYR A 561 -21.44 31.22 -4.99
N PRO A 562 -22.44 31.22 -4.08
CA PRO A 562 -22.37 31.94 -2.82
C PRO A 562 -21.43 31.22 -1.83
N GLN A 563 -20.62 32.02 -1.13
CA GLN A 563 -19.81 31.59 0.02
C GLN A 563 -20.69 31.19 1.20
N PRO A 564 -20.38 30.09 1.91
CA PRO A 564 -20.76 29.92 3.30
C PRO A 564 -19.62 30.40 4.22
N GLN A 565 -19.92 31.41 5.02
CA GLN A 565 -19.17 31.72 6.24
C GLN A 565 -19.38 30.59 7.26
N GLY A 566 -18.30 30.04 7.79
CA GLY A 566 -18.34 29.06 8.88
C GLY A 566 -17.00 29.06 9.61
N GLY A 567 -16.94 29.79 10.73
CA GLY A 567 -15.80 29.81 11.63
C GLY A 567 -15.68 28.51 12.43
N PHE A 568 -14.49 27.93 12.47
CA PHE A 568 -14.19 26.78 13.31
C PHE A 568 -13.47 27.24 14.59
N GLN A 569 -14.15 27.05 15.72
CA GLN A 569 -13.56 27.07 17.06
C GLN A 569 -12.75 25.79 17.30
N TYR A 570 -11.54 25.94 17.85
CA TYR A 570 -10.72 24.82 18.31
C TYR A 570 -11.23 24.30 19.66
N SER A 571 -11.68 23.05 19.70
CA SER A 571 -11.98 22.30 20.94
C SER A 571 -10.86 21.30 21.20
N THR A 572 -10.07 21.52 22.25
CA THR A 572 -9.11 20.56 22.82
C THR A 572 -9.87 19.47 23.59
N GLN A 573 -10.11 18.31 22.97
CA GLN A 573 -10.62 17.12 23.65
C GLN A 573 -9.46 16.30 24.25
N HIS A 574 -9.51 16.10 25.57
CA HIS A 574 -8.66 15.21 26.34
C HIS A 574 -9.13 13.74 26.19
N PRO A 575 -8.22 12.75 26.13
CA PRO A 575 -8.56 11.34 26.00
C PRO A 575 -8.85 10.74 27.39
N ASN A 576 -10.11 10.67 27.82
CA ASN A 576 -10.48 9.81 28.96
C ASN A 576 -11.96 9.42 29.07
N GLN A 577 -12.71 9.41 27.95
CA GLN A 577 -14.13 9.03 27.98
C GLN A 577 -14.38 7.51 28.02
N ALA A 578 -13.40 6.67 27.62
CA ALA A 578 -13.56 5.21 27.64
C ALA A 578 -13.63 4.62 29.06
N TYR A 579 -12.99 5.25 30.05
CA TYR A 579 -12.95 4.72 31.43
C TYR A 579 -14.23 5.05 32.22
N GLN A 580 -14.92 6.15 31.89
CA GLN A 580 -16.17 6.54 32.57
C GLN A 580 -17.38 5.74 32.08
N GLN A 581 -17.40 5.28 30.83
CA GLN A 581 -18.51 4.43 30.34
C GLN A 581 -18.49 3.02 30.96
N GLN A 582 -17.31 2.51 31.38
CA GLN A 582 -17.22 1.21 32.03
C GLN A 582 -17.66 1.23 33.51
N GLN A 583 -17.68 2.40 34.15
CA GLN A 583 -18.18 2.55 35.53
C GLN A 583 -19.72 2.62 35.62
N GLN A 584 -20.42 2.99 34.54
CA GLN A 584 -21.89 3.08 34.57
C GLN A 584 -22.60 1.73 34.35
N LEU A 585 -21.89 0.70 33.88
CA LEU A 585 -22.46 -0.64 33.69
C LEU A 585 -22.43 -1.54 34.95
N TYR A 586 -21.87 -1.06 36.07
CA TYR A 586 -21.69 -1.88 37.28
C TYR A 586 -22.54 -1.46 38.50
N ASN A 587 -23.36 -0.42 38.37
CA ASN A 587 -24.30 -0.01 39.40
C ASN A 587 -25.73 -0.43 39.04
N ASN A 588 -26.03 -1.73 39.17
CA ASN A 588 -27.41 -2.21 39.21
C ASN A 588 -27.56 -3.23 40.35
N PRO A 589 -28.13 -2.85 41.51
CA PRO A 589 -28.11 -3.69 42.69
C PRO A 589 -29.39 -4.51 42.79
N GLN A 590 -29.50 -5.64 42.09
CA GLN A 590 -30.44 -6.71 42.44
C GLN A 590 -29.91 -8.10 42.07
N ASN A 591 -29.85 -8.97 43.08
CA ASN A 591 -29.66 -10.43 43.03
C ASN A 591 -28.35 -11.00 42.46
N TYR A 592 -27.38 -11.28 43.33
CA TYR A 592 -26.89 -12.63 43.72
C TYR A 592 -25.68 -12.47 44.66
N GLY A 593 -25.47 -13.45 45.54
CA GLY A 593 -24.65 -13.37 46.76
C GLY A 593 -23.20 -12.88 46.62
N SER A 594 -22.80 -12.10 47.63
CA SER A 594 -21.46 -11.57 47.91
C SER A 594 -20.37 -12.65 47.93
N GLN A 595 -19.40 -12.51 47.03
CA GLN A 595 -17.99 -12.71 47.34
C GLN A 595 -17.19 -11.56 46.70
N ASP A 596 -16.94 -10.53 47.50
CA ASP A 596 -16.10 -9.39 47.15
C ASP A 596 -14.63 -9.83 47.00
N PHE A 597 -14.19 -10.07 45.77
CA PHE A 597 -12.77 -10.30 45.44
C PHE A 597 -12.12 -9.16 44.66
N TYR A 598 -12.83 -8.05 44.44
CA TYR A 598 -12.28 -6.87 43.79
C TYR A 598 -11.90 -5.83 44.84
N VAL A 599 -10.61 -5.80 45.21
CA VAL A 599 -10.05 -4.56 45.75
C VAL A 599 -10.00 -3.56 44.61
N GLN A 600 -10.94 -2.61 44.60
CA GLN A 600 -10.78 -1.39 43.81
C GLN A 600 -9.53 -0.69 44.36
N ASN A 601 -8.39 -0.84 43.70
CA ASN A 601 -7.21 -0.06 44.03
C ASN A 601 -7.32 1.28 43.28
N PRO A 602 -7.70 2.38 43.95
CA PRO A 602 -7.90 3.67 43.30
C PRO A 602 -6.60 4.24 42.71
N ASN A 603 -5.46 3.57 42.91
CA ASN A 603 -4.18 3.96 42.36
C ASN A 603 -3.93 3.46 40.92
N TYR A 604 -4.76 2.56 40.37
CA TYR A 604 -4.57 2.08 38.99
C TYR A 604 -4.75 3.16 37.92
N ARG A 605 -5.52 4.22 38.22
CA ARG A 605 -5.66 5.40 37.36
C ARG A 605 -4.37 6.21 37.14
N PHE A 606 -3.29 5.85 37.85
CA PHE A 606 -2.00 6.55 37.81
C PHE A 606 -0.85 5.69 37.28
N LEU A 607 -1.13 4.45 36.87
CA LEU A 607 -0.17 3.64 36.13
C LEU A 607 -0.05 4.18 34.69
N ASP A 608 1.14 4.11 34.10
CA ASP A 608 1.23 4.26 32.64
C ASP A 608 0.53 3.09 31.94
N ASP A 609 0.12 3.31 30.69
CA ASP A 609 -0.65 2.35 29.91
C ASP A 609 0.04 0.98 29.78
N GLN A 610 1.39 0.96 29.80
CA GLN A 610 2.17 -0.26 29.61
C GLN A 610 2.21 -1.12 30.88
N LEU A 611 2.32 -0.48 32.06
CA LEU A 611 2.23 -1.13 33.36
C LEU A 611 0.80 -1.57 33.67
N LEU A 612 -0.20 -0.76 33.31
CA LEU A 612 -1.62 -1.11 33.45
C LEU A 612 -1.96 -2.35 32.61
N GLN A 613 -1.56 -2.38 31.33
CA GLN A 613 -1.76 -3.54 30.45
C GLN A 613 -1.09 -4.82 30.98
N ARG A 614 0.11 -4.73 31.57
CA ARG A 614 0.77 -5.90 32.19
C ARG A 614 0.01 -6.38 33.42
N TYR A 615 -0.55 -5.47 34.20
CA TYR A 615 -1.35 -5.82 35.37
C TYR A 615 -2.65 -6.51 34.98
N GLU A 616 -3.36 -5.96 33.99
CA GLU A 616 -4.58 -6.55 33.42
C GLU A 616 -4.32 -7.93 32.80
N GLN A 617 -3.21 -8.10 32.08
CA GLN A 617 -2.79 -9.41 31.56
C GLN A 617 -2.57 -10.44 32.67
N ASN A 618 -1.83 -10.07 33.72
CA ASN A 618 -1.59 -10.97 34.86
C ASN A 618 -2.88 -11.30 35.62
N GLN A 619 -3.81 -10.35 35.71
CA GLN A 619 -5.11 -10.55 36.35
C GLN A 619 -6.01 -11.50 35.54
N ASN A 620 -6.02 -11.35 34.21
CA ASN A 620 -6.78 -12.24 33.31
C ASN A 620 -6.25 -13.68 33.37
N VAL A 621 -4.93 -13.86 33.48
CA VAL A 621 -4.30 -15.17 33.70
C VAL A 621 -4.73 -15.77 35.05
N TYR A 622 -4.85 -14.94 36.10
CA TYR A 622 -5.31 -15.39 37.42
C TYR A 622 -6.78 -15.82 37.41
N GLN A 623 -7.66 -15.04 36.75
CA GLN A 623 -9.08 -15.37 36.62
C GLN A 623 -9.31 -16.61 35.76
N GLN A 624 -8.54 -16.81 34.68
CA GLN A 624 -8.61 -18.02 33.87
C GLN A 624 -8.23 -19.27 34.65
N ARG A 625 -7.24 -19.21 35.56
CA ARG A 625 -6.89 -20.35 36.43
C ARG A 625 -7.94 -20.66 37.49
N MET A 626 -8.73 -19.67 37.91
CA MET A 626 -9.80 -19.85 38.91
C MET A 626 -11.11 -20.33 38.27
N ARG A 627 -11.32 -20.08 36.98
CA ARG A 627 -12.56 -20.47 36.25
C ARG A 627 -12.57 -21.89 35.72
N ASP A 628 -11.44 -22.59 35.75
CA ASP A 628 -11.29 -23.92 35.16
C ASP A 628 -11.00 -24.96 36.27
N PRO A 629 -12.03 -25.56 36.90
CA PRO A 629 -11.84 -26.56 37.96
C PRO A 629 -11.15 -27.84 37.45
N THR A 630 -11.10 -28.02 36.13
CA THR A 630 -10.63 -29.23 35.47
C THR A 630 -9.11 -29.31 35.29
N TYR A 631 -8.35 -28.26 35.66
CA TYR A 631 -6.88 -28.25 35.58
C TYR A 631 -6.15 -28.71 36.86
N GLN A 632 -6.85 -29.29 37.84
CA GLN A 632 -6.24 -29.78 39.09
C GLN A 632 -6.00 -31.29 39.19
N GLN A 633 -6.29 -32.09 38.16
CA GLN A 633 -5.92 -33.51 38.18
C GLN A 633 -4.87 -33.84 37.12
N ASN A 634 -3.70 -34.25 37.62
CA ASN A 634 -2.61 -34.97 36.95
C ASN A 634 -1.45 -34.12 36.41
N GLY A 635 -0.51 -33.81 37.31
CA GLY A 635 0.86 -33.46 36.97
C GLY A 635 1.74 -33.43 38.23
N PRO A 636 2.73 -34.32 38.39
CA PRO A 636 3.60 -34.33 39.57
C PRO A 636 4.76 -33.34 39.35
N TYR A 637 4.51 -32.06 39.61
CA TYR A 637 5.59 -31.08 39.82
C TYR A 637 5.26 -30.18 41.00
N THR A 638 5.80 -30.57 42.15
CA THR A 638 5.88 -29.78 43.38
C THR A 638 6.83 -28.61 43.17
N THR A 639 6.29 -27.41 43.01
CA THR A 639 6.76 -26.17 43.64
C THR A 639 5.67 -25.11 43.47
N GLN A 640 4.55 -25.31 44.17
CA GLN A 640 3.61 -24.21 44.39
C GLN A 640 4.31 -23.19 45.28
N ALA A 641 4.68 -22.04 44.71
CA ALA A 641 5.03 -20.88 45.52
C ALA A 641 3.83 -20.59 46.46
N PRO A 642 4.06 -20.33 47.76
CA PRO A 642 2.97 -20.10 48.70
C PRO A 642 2.10 -18.95 48.20
N LEU A 643 0.78 -19.16 48.18
CA LEU A 643 -0.17 -18.08 47.92
C LEU A 643 0.01 -17.02 48.99
N LEU A 644 0.55 -15.87 48.59
CA LEU A 644 0.69 -14.70 49.46
C LEU A 644 -0.67 -14.01 49.57
N ASN A 645 -1.09 -13.69 50.79
CA ASN A 645 -2.22 -12.79 50.98
C ASN A 645 -1.87 -11.36 50.51
N ASN A 646 -2.87 -10.47 50.41
CA ASN A 646 -2.67 -9.13 49.87
C ASN A 646 -1.58 -8.34 50.60
N ASP A 647 -1.48 -8.46 51.93
CA ASP A 647 -0.47 -7.76 52.72
C ASP A 647 0.93 -8.32 52.46
N GLN A 648 1.04 -9.64 52.33
CA GLN A 648 2.30 -10.32 51.98
C GLN A 648 2.74 -9.98 50.55
N GLN A 649 1.83 -9.91 49.59
CA GLN A 649 2.13 -9.52 48.22
C GLN A 649 2.58 -8.04 48.15
N ASN A 650 1.95 -7.16 48.92
CA ASN A 650 2.36 -5.77 49.06
C ASN A 650 3.75 -5.63 49.69
N GLN A 651 4.08 -6.44 50.71
CA GLN A 651 5.43 -6.49 51.28
C GLN A 651 6.48 -6.93 50.26
N VAL A 652 6.20 -7.95 49.44
CA VAL A 652 7.13 -8.42 48.40
C VAL A 652 7.35 -7.35 47.32
N ASN A 653 6.28 -6.67 46.90
CA ASN A 653 6.38 -5.58 45.94
C ASN A 653 7.21 -4.41 46.49
N TYR A 654 7.01 -4.05 47.77
CA TYR A 654 7.80 -3.02 48.45
C TYR A 654 9.29 -3.37 48.52
N GLN A 655 9.63 -4.63 48.84
CA GLN A 655 11.01 -5.10 48.87
C GLN A 655 11.69 -5.04 47.50
N ARG A 656 10.97 -5.36 46.40
CA ARG A 656 11.51 -5.25 45.03
C ARG A 656 11.82 -3.81 44.65
N ILE A 657 10.93 -2.87 44.98
CA ILE A 657 11.13 -1.44 44.72
C ILE A 657 12.37 -0.92 45.47
N GLN A 658 12.52 -1.30 46.75
CA GLN A 658 13.71 -0.99 47.55
C GLN A 658 15.00 -1.56 46.93
N GLN A 659 14.94 -2.75 46.35
CA GLN A 659 16.09 -3.40 45.73
C GLN A 659 16.47 -2.76 44.39
N ASP A 660 15.50 -2.43 43.54
CA ASP A 660 15.73 -1.68 42.30
C ASP A 660 16.33 -0.29 42.57
N TYR A 661 15.91 0.35 43.66
CA TYR A 661 16.48 1.63 44.10
C TYR A 661 17.96 1.50 44.53
N ARG A 662 18.30 0.46 45.30
CA ARG A 662 19.69 0.16 45.67
C ARG A 662 20.57 -0.13 44.46
N ASN A 663 20.01 -0.79 43.45
CA ASN A 663 20.72 -1.21 42.25
C ASN A 663 20.93 -0.07 41.23
N ASN A 664 20.19 1.04 41.33
CA ASN A 664 20.28 2.14 40.37
C ASN A 664 20.30 3.53 41.05
N PRO A 665 21.35 3.85 41.82
CA PRO A 665 21.46 5.10 42.59
C PRO A 665 21.88 6.27 41.68
N ASN A 666 21.04 6.70 40.74
CA ASN A 666 21.32 7.89 39.95
C ASN A 666 20.75 9.16 40.63
N PRO A 667 21.59 10.12 41.04
CA PRO A 667 21.19 11.30 41.82
C PRO A 667 20.39 12.37 41.06
N SER A 668 20.07 12.15 39.78
CA SER A 668 19.30 13.11 38.96
C SER A 668 17.89 12.64 38.57
N ALA A 669 17.43 11.49 39.06
CA ALA A 669 16.03 11.06 38.93
C ALA A 669 15.07 11.79 39.92
N GLY A 670 15.38 13.04 40.26
CA GLY A 670 14.68 13.87 41.24
C GLY A 670 13.71 14.86 40.61
N LYS A 671 12.57 14.36 40.11
CA LYS A 671 11.33 15.13 40.26
C LYS A 671 10.85 14.88 41.70
N THR A 672 11.04 15.88 42.55
CA THR A 672 10.43 16.09 43.88
C THR A 672 9.82 14.87 44.58
N PHE A 673 10.61 14.27 45.48
CA PHE A 673 10.20 13.20 46.39
C PHE A 673 9.08 13.65 47.32
N THR A 674 8.01 12.86 47.37
CA THR A 674 6.91 13.04 48.33
C THR A 674 6.30 11.69 48.73
N ASN A 675 5.87 11.61 50.00
CA ASN A 675 5.74 10.38 50.79
C ASN A 675 4.57 9.47 50.40
N ASN A 676 4.80 8.53 49.48
CA ASN A 676 4.15 7.21 49.49
C ASN A 676 5.02 6.13 48.80
N ILE A 677 4.62 4.86 48.86
CA ILE A 677 5.34 3.68 48.30
C ILE A 677 5.65 3.80 46.79
N TYR A 678 4.99 4.71 46.07
CA TYR A 678 5.17 4.98 44.64
C TYR A 678 5.78 6.36 44.34
N GLY A 679 6.23 7.11 45.36
CA GLY A 679 7.03 8.33 45.19
C GLY A 679 6.27 9.62 44.82
N TYR A 680 4.94 9.68 45.00
CA TYR A 680 4.13 10.88 44.72
C TYR A 680 3.28 11.31 45.95
N ASP A 681 3.25 12.62 46.25
CA ASP A 681 2.28 13.26 47.15
C ASP A 681 0.98 13.42 46.38
N TYR A 682 -0.05 12.76 46.87
CA TYR A 682 -1.39 12.91 46.33
C TYR A 682 -2.24 13.86 47.17
N ARG A 683 -1.66 14.50 48.18
CA ARG A 683 -2.31 15.57 48.94
C ARG A 683 -2.21 16.87 48.17
N SER A 684 -3.34 17.55 47.97
CA SER A 684 -3.35 18.92 47.45
C SER A 684 -2.77 19.93 48.44
N ASN A 685 -2.61 19.55 49.72
CA ASN A 685 -2.01 20.35 50.78
C ASN A 685 -1.01 19.52 51.61
N PRO A 686 0.29 19.89 51.66
CA PRO A 686 1.32 19.12 52.36
C PRO A 686 1.14 19.03 53.89
N ASN A 687 0.26 19.85 54.49
CA ASN A 687 -0.02 19.85 55.93
C ASN A 687 -1.12 18.87 56.36
N GLN A 688 -1.82 18.20 55.44
CA GLN A 688 -2.84 17.19 55.79
C GLN A 688 -2.19 15.87 56.22
N GLN A 689 -2.60 15.31 57.36
CA GLN A 689 -2.14 13.98 57.79
C GLN A 689 -2.70 12.89 56.86
N TYR A 690 -1.94 11.83 56.63
CA TYR A 690 -2.39 10.68 55.84
C TYR A 690 -3.45 9.89 56.61
N THR A 691 -4.54 9.52 55.94
CA THR A 691 -5.56 8.63 56.51
C THR A 691 -5.09 7.18 56.32
N TYR A 692 -4.80 6.48 57.43
CA TYR A 692 -4.38 5.07 57.41
C TYR A 692 -5.57 4.16 57.75
N THR A 693 -5.79 3.12 56.97
CA THR A 693 -6.81 2.08 57.26
C THR A 693 -6.29 0.95 58.15
N SER A 694 -5.01 0.93 58.51
CA SER A 694 -4.41 -0.04 59.43
C SER A 694 -3.46 0.64 60.44
N ASN A 695 -3.32 0.05 61.63
CA ASN A 695 -2.53 0.59 62.75
C ASN A 695 -1.00 0.58 62.52
N ASN A 696 -0.51 0.33 61.31
CA ASN A 696 0.91 0.11 61.05
C ASN A 696 1.53 1.25 60.22
N GLN A 697 1.67 2.43 60.84
CA GLN A 697 2.21 3.64 60.21
C GLN A 697 3.63 3.48 59.64
N GLN A 698 4.44 2.57 60.17
CA GLN A 698 5.84 2.38 59.74
C GLN A 698 5.98 1.88 58.30
N GLN A 699 4.97 1.18 57.76
CA GLN A 699 5.01 0.70 56.36
C GLN A 699 4.84 1.82 55.34
N TYR A 700 4.45 3.02 55.78
CA TYR A 700 4.15 4.17 54.92
C TYR A 700 5.11 5.35 55.14
N GLN A 701 6.14 5.18 55.97
CA GLN A 701 7.18 6.21 56.16
C GLN A 701 8.32 6.03 55.16
N PRO A 702 8.83 7.12 54.54
CA PRO A 702 9.95 7.05 53.62
C PRO A 702 11.23 6.58 54.33
N PRO A 703 12.14 5.85 53.65
CA PRO A 703 13.46 5.53 54.20
C PRO A 703 14.27 6.83 54.47
N GLN A 704 14.91 6.88 55.63
CA GLN A 704 15.73 8.03 56.06
C GLN A 704 16.95 8.19 55.13
N TYR A 705 17.09 9.37 54.52
CA TYR A 705 18.17 9.68 53.58
C TYR A 705 19.43 10.12 54.34
N GLN A 706 20.44 9.26 54.47
CA GLN A 706 21.78 9.67 54.94
C GLN A 706 22.61 10.18 53.77
N ARG A 707 22.77 11.50 53.68
CA ARG A 707 23.64 12.15 52.70
C ARG A 707 25.10 11.92 53.13
N VAL A 708 25.81 11.00 52.48
CA VAL A 708 27.26 10.86 52.66
C VAL A 708 27.91 12.06 51.99
N VAL A 709 28.38 13.02 52.79
CA VAL A 709 29.15 14.17 52.33
C VAL A 709 30.56 13.68 51.99
N PRO A 710 31.06 13.88 50.75
CA PRO A 710 32.45 13.57 50.44
C PRO A 710 33.36 14.44 51.31
N VAL A 711 34.24 13.81 52.07
CA VAL A 711 35.36 14.50 52.74
C VAL A 711 36.27 15.03 51.63
N LEU A 712 36.51 16.34 51.65
CA LEU A 712 37.43 17.04 50.75
C LEU A 712 38.88 16.65 51.00
#